data_AF-A0A812N5D2-F1
#
_entry.id   AF-A0A812N5D2-F1
#
_cell.length_a   1.000
_cell.length_b   1.000
_cell.length_c   1.000
_cell.angle_alpha   90.00
_cell.angle_beta   90.00
_cell.angle_gamma   90.00
#
_symmetry.space_group_name_H-M   'P 1'
#
loop_
_entity.id
_entity.type
_entity.pdbx_description
1 polymer ?
#
loop_
_entity_poly.entity_id
_entity_poly.type
_entity_poly.pdbx_seq_one_letter_code
_entity_poly.pdbx_strand_id
1 'polypeptide(L)'
;MEAGMDSLSAVEFRNRLSNELQGVKLPNTLIFDYPTAAAISMFAASQLSQVAGAGQVAPVPEQQKGEKKVGAPGISASQVEALVLEIASEVTGHGVDPQEPLMDSGLDSLAAVEFRNRLSNELQGIKLPNTLIFDYPTVAAISNYAVAQLGPATAALGPVSGGSFVASGAFASVMGLAASLPGRRDDGFWEDLVEKKDSVIEIPFTRWDLDVYYSADPDAPGKTYAKHGGFIEGAELFDPSCFALSAAEAATIDPQQRLLLEAAHTAFLASGKEREQLMGSDVGVFVGQCQYDWFVMVSVGDKFNPYTGTGISASISANRTSYIFGVKGPSLTCDTACSSSLVAADAALSSLRRGTAEGALAAGTNLILGTGPYISFSKAKMLSEDGRCFTFDASANGYARGEGVGAAFLAVLADGDGDVSARALLRGTAANQDGRSASLTAPNGPSQQAVIRRALSEAAASVGEVALIECHGTGTALGDPIEVDALKTVLGEASSVALGAAKTNIAHLEGSAGIAGFLKSVHMLEKKQVPANLHFQSLNPHIDLEDFQAVIPVELHELPSGNVVSGLSSFGFGGTNAHLTFGNSSGRESQRMTVSEPAADEGAITFRHASFPWRETAYRCLRRKITEGRDVHYECTIKSDIFKVCAEHVAFNEIVVPGVVYVEHAMEACHIGSSFI
;
A
#
# COMPACT_ATOMS: atom_id res chain seq x y z
N MET A 1 22.20 20.47 -15.76
CA MET A 1 22.19 20.07 -14.33
C MET A 1 23.59 20.03 -13.73
N GLU A 2 24.62 19.48 -14.40
CA GLU A 2 26.01 19.47 -13.88
C GLU A 2 26.62 20.86 -13.62
N ALA A 3 26.11 21.92 -14.26
CA ALA A 3 26.52 23.31 -14.03
C ALA A 3 25.79 24.00 -12.85
N GLY A 4 25.01 23.27 -12.06
CA GLY A 4 24.31 23.81 -10.86
C GLY A 4 22.99 24.53 -11.14
N MET A 5 22.34 24.31 -12.29
CA MET A 5 20.99 24.83 -12.57
C MET A 5 19.92 23.92 -11.94
N ASP A 6 19.09 24.51 -11.08
CA ASP A 6 17.88 23.92 -10.50
C ASP A 6 16.63 24.21 -11.37
N SER A 7 15.48 23.65 -10.99
CA SER A 7 14.23 23.80 -11.72
C SER A 7 13.76 25.26 -11.85
N LEU A 8 14.09 26.12 -10.88
CA LEU A 8 13.67 27.53 -10.89
C LEU A 8 14.53 28.36 -11.85
N SER A 9 15.85 28.19 -11.78
CA SER A 9 16.83 28.81 -12.68
C SER A 9 16.71 28.28 -14.12
N ALA A 10 16.27 27.02 -14.32
CA ALA A 10 15.92 26.47 -15.62
C ALA A 10 14.69 27.16 -16.24
N VAL A 11 13.64 27.39 -15.42
CA VAL A 11 12.43 28.12 -15.80
C VAL A 11 12.75 29.57 -16.16
N GLU A 12 13.60 30.24 -15.36
CA GLU A 12 14.03 31.62 -15.59
C GLU A 12 14.90 31.75 -16.84
N PHE A 13 15.88 30.85 -17.03
CA PHE A 13 16.72 30.81 -18.22
C PHE A 13 15.88 30.64 -19.50
N ARG A 14 14.92 29.71 -19.49
CA ARG A 14 13.99 29.48 -20.61
C ARG A 14 13.10 30.69 -20.88
N ASN A 15 12.64 31.39 -19.84
CA ASN A 15 11.86 32.63 -20.01
C ASN A 15 12.68 33.76 -20.63
N ARG A 16 13.94 33.95 -20.19
CA ARG A 16 14.86 34.92 -20.79
C ARG A 16 15.15 34.60 -22.26
N LEU A 17 15.42 33.34 -22.57
CA LEU A 17 15.69 32.89 -23.93
C LEU A 17 14.45 33.05 -24.84
N SER A 18 13.25 32.81 -24.32
CA SER A 18 11.99 33.00 -25.05
C SER A 18 11.69 34.47 -25.35
N ASN A 19 12.13 35.40 -24.50
CA ASN A 19 11.97 36.84 -24.73
C ASN A 19 12.91 37.38 -25.81
N GLU A 20 14.12 36.84 -25.89
CA GLU A 20 15.13 37.19 -26.91
C GLU A 20 14.81 36.55 -28.28
N LEU A 21 14.30 35.31 -28.29
CA LEU A 21 13.95 34.57 -29.50
C LEU A 21 12.46 34.73 -29.87
N GLN A 22 12.08 35.94 -30.30
CA GLN A 22 10.69 36.22 -30.69
C GLN A 22 10.19 35.28 -31.79
N GLY A 23 9.07 34.59 -31.52
CA GLY A 23 8.44 33.65 -32.46
C GLY A 23 8.82 32.18 -32.28
N VAL A 24 9.71 31.85 -31.33
CA VAL A 24 10.09 30.47 -31.00
C VAL A 24 9.35 30.02 -29.74
N LYS A 25 8.59 28.94 -29.81
CA LYS A 25 7.92 28.36 -28.64
C LYS A 25 8.85 27.36 -27.95
N LEU A 26 9.47 27.77 -26.85
CA LEU A 26 10.35 26.91 -26.06
C LEU A 26 9.52 26.07 -25.06
N PRO A 27 9.70 24.74 -24.98
CA PRO A 27 8.97 23.88 -24.04
C PRO A 27 9.32 24.19 -22.58
N ASN A 28 8.41 23.88 -21.65
CA ASN A 28 8.63 24.09 -20.21
C ASN A 28 9.76 23.23 -19.65
N THR A 29 10.06 22.13 -20.34
CA THR A 29 11.10 21.16 -20.03
C THR A 29 12.40 21.40 -20.79
N LEU A 30 12.57 22.56 -21.45
CA LEU A 30 13.72 22.87 -22.34
C LEU A 30 15.09 22.40 -21.82
N ILE A 31 15.37 22.60 -20.53
CA ILE A 31 16.67 22.24 -19.92
C ILE A 31 16.80 20.73 -19.64
N PHE A 32 15.68 20.03 -19.51
CA PHE A 32 15.61 18.58 -19.34
C PHE A 32 15.65 17.87 -20.70
N ASP A 33 14.96 18.43 -21.69
CA ASP A 33 14.90 17.88 -23.05
C ASP A 33 16.18 18.18 -23.86
N TYR A 34 16.84 19.31 -23.58
CA TYR A 34 18.04 19.77 -24.28
C TYR A 34 19.11 20.21 -23.27
N PRO A 35 19.84 19.28 -22.64
CA PRO A 35 20.66 19.58 -21.46
C PRO A 35 21.97 20.34 -21.74
N THR A 36 22.25 20.70 -23.00
CA THR A 36 23.47 21.42 -23.40
C THR A 36 23.14 22.67 -24.22
N ALA A 37 24.00 23.71 -24.13
CA ALA A 37 23.84 24.93 -24.92
C ALA A 37 23.79 24.65 -26.44
N ALA A 38 24.53 23.64 -26.91
CA ALA A 38 24.49 23.19 -28.29
C ALA A 38 23.13 22.57 -28.68
N ALA A 39 22.56 21.71 -27.82
CA ALA A 39 21.24 21.12 -28.06
C ALA A 39 20.12 22.17 -28.06
N ILE A 40 20.16 23.13 -27.12
CA ILE A 40 19.22 24.26 -27.06
C ILE A 40 19.34 25.14 -28.31
N SER A 41 20.57 25.42 -28.77
CA SER A 41 20.80 26.19 -29.99
C SER A 41 20.30 25.49 -31.25
N MET A 42 20.48 24.16 -31.36
CA MET A 42 19.98 23.40 -32.50
C MET A 42 18.45 23.33 -32.53
N PHE A 43 17.82 23.18 -31.36
CA PHE A 43 16.36 23.24 -31.23
C PHE A 43 15.81 24.62 -31.57
N ALA A 44 16.42 25.70 -31.05
CA ALA A 44 16.02 27.05 -31.39
C ALA A 44 16.17 27.33 -32.90
N ALA A 45 17.23 26.84 -33.53
CA ALA A 45 17.46 26.98 -34.97
C ALA A 45 16.43 26.19 -35.81
N SER A 46 16.01 24.99 -35.37
CA SER A 46 15.00 24.20 -36.08
C SER A 46 13.62 24.86 -36.02
N GLN A 47 13.26 25.45 -34.87
CA GLN A 47 12.02 26.21 -34.71
C GLN A 47 12.01 27.49 -35.55
N LEU A 48 13.13 28.25 -35.59
CA LEU A 48 13.26 29.43 -36.45
C LEU A 48 13.16 29.08 -37.94
N SER A 49 13.70 27.93 -38.34
CA SER A 49 13.61 27.42 -39.71
C SER A 49 12.18 27.02 -40.10
N GLN A 50 11.40 26.49 -39.16
CA GLN A 50 9.98 26.18 -39.37
C GLN A 50 9.12 27.44 -39.52
N VAL A 51 9.43 28.51 -38.80
CA VAL A 51 8.74 29.81 -38.94
C VAL A 51 9.09 30.48 -40.28
N ALA A 52 10.31 30.33 -40.77
CA ALA A 52 10.74 30.87 -42.08
C ALA A 52 10.25 30.04 -43.29
N GLY A 53 9.97 28.74 -43.11
CA GLY A 53 9.58 27.82 -44.17
C GLY A 53 8.09 27.80 -44.55
N ALA A 54 7.23 28.56 -43.85
CA ALA A 54 5.78 28.53 -44.04
C ALA A 54 5.25 29.29 -45.28
N GLY A 55 6.13 29.77 -46.16
CA GLY A 55 5.75 30.56 -47.33
C GLY A 55 6.40 30.08 -48.63
N GLN A 56 5.91 28.99 -49.21
CA GLN A 56 5.73 28.77 -50.66
C GLN A 56 5.43 27.30 -50.97
N VAL A 57 4.22 27.04 -51.49
CA VAL A 57 3.86 25.76 -52.11
C VAL A 57 3.99 25.91 -53.63
N ALA A 58 4.74 25.01 -54.27
CA ALA A 58 4.76 24.80 -55.73
C ALA A 58 4.70 23.29 -56.04
N PRO A 59 4.19 22.87 -57.21
CA PRO A 59 3.61 21.55 -57.39
C PRO A 59 4.60 20.45 -57.76
N VAL A 60 4.16 19.22 -57.46
CA VAL A 60 4.73 17.88 -57.62
C VAL A 60 5.31 17.59 -59.03
N PRO A 61 6.28 16.65 -59.12
CA PRO A 61 6.15 15.58 -60.10
C PRO A 61 6.17 14.18 -59.47
N GLU A 62 5.28 13.34 -59.99
CA GLU A 62 5.09 11.94 -59.64
C GLU A 62 6.39 11.14 -59.68
N GLN A 63 6.64 10.34 -58.65
CA GLN A 63 7.29 9.05 -58.80
C GLN A 63 6.81 8.07 -57.73
N GLN A 64 6.26 6.96 -58.22
CA GLN A 64 5.75 5.82 -57.47
C GLN A 64 6.84 5.16 -56.60
N LYS A 65 6.59 5.03 -55.31
CA LYS A 65 6.96 3.85 -54.50
C LYS A 65 5.86 3.65 -53.45
N GLY A 66 5.21 2.49 -53.50
CA GLY A 66 4.15 2.13 -52.57
C GLY A 66 4.72 1.76 -51.21
N GLU A 67 4.26 2.42 -50.16
CA GLU A 67 4.37 1.96 -48.79
C GLU A 67 3.01 1.41 -48.36
N LYS A 68 3.03 0.14 -47.94
CA LYS A 68 1.87 -0.62 -47.50
C LYS A 68 1.39 -0.07 -46.15
N LYS A 69 0.27 0.64 -46.17
CA LYS A 69 -0.58 0.77 -44.98
C LYS A 69 -1.20 -0.60 -44.70
N VAL A 70 -1.02 -1.13 -43.48
CA VAL A 70 -1.58 -2.43 -43.11
C VAL A 70 -2.84 -2.19 -42.28
N GLY A 71 -4.00 -2.36 -42.91
CA GLY A 71 -5.30 -2.40 -42.25
C GLY A 71 -5.87 -3.83 -42.22
N ALA A 72 -6.19 -4.31 -41.02
CA ALA A 72 -7.06 -5.45 -40.68
C ALA A 72 -6.63 -6.88 -41.16
N PRO A 73 -7.37 -7.94 -40.73
CA PRO A 73 -6.86 -9.13 -40.05
C PRO A 73 -5.93 -9.99 -40.91
N GLY A 74 -4.77 -10.36 -40.37
CA GLY A 74 -3.80 -11.22 -41.07
C GLY A 74 -2.32 -10.91 -40.84
N ILE A 75 -1.98 -9.95 -39.97
CA ILE A 75 -0.59 -9.73 -39.54
C ILE A 75 -0.14 -10.94 -38.70
N SER A 76 0.97 -11.59 -39.08
CA SER A 76 1.56 -12.66 -38.28
C SER A 76 2.26 -12.09 -37.05
N ALA A 77 2.36 -12.86 -35.97
CA ALA A 77 3.06 -12.42 -34.74
C ALA A 77 4.49 -11.92 -35.03
N SER A 78 5.19 -12.56 -35.96
CA SER A 78 6.52 -12.13 -36.43
C SER A 78 6.54 -10.78 -37.16
N GLN A 79 5.44 -10.38 -37.80
CA GLN A 79 5.33 -9.07 -38.46
C GLN A 79 5.04 -7.96 -37.45
N VAL A 80 4.22 -8.24 -36.42
CA VAL A 80 4.04 -7.31 -35.30
C VAL A 80 5.36 -7.09 -34.59
N GLU A 81 6.10 -8.16 -34.28
CA GLU A 81 7.38 -8.07 -33.60
C GLU A 81 8.43 -7.28 -34.39
N ALA A 82 8.51 -7.51 -35.71
CA ALA A 82 9.40 -6.73 -36.57
C ALA A 82 9.05 -5.23 -36.57
N LEU A 83 7.76 -4.89 -36.62
CA LEU A 83 7.29 -3.50 -36.60
C LEU A 83 7.57 -2.82 -35.25
N VAL A 84 7.31 -3.51 -34.13
CA VAL A 84 7.59 -3.00 -32.79
C VAL A 84 9.09 -2.76 -32.62
N LEU A 85 9.94 -3.68 -33.09
CA LEU A 85 11.40 -3.56 -33.05
C LEU A 85 11.92 -2.41 -33.93
N GLU A 86 11.36 -2.24 -35.12
CA GLU A 86 11.69 -1.17 -36.06
C GLU A 86 11.37 0.21 -35.44
N ILE A 87 10.13 0.41 -35.00
CA ILE A 87 9.70 1.66 -34.36
C ILE A 87 10.53 1.93 -33.10
N ALA A 88 10.82 0.90 -32.28
CA ALA A 88 11.66 1.07 -31.09
C ALA A 88 13.07 1.54 -31.48
N SER A 89 13.69 0.90 -32.48
CA SER A 89 15.05 1.24 -32.92
C SER A 89 15.13 2.63 -33.58
N GLU A 90 14.09 3.04 -34.29
CA GLU A 90 13.99 4.39 -34.86
C GLU A 90 13.88 5.47 -33.79
N VAL A 91 13.09 5.20 -32.75
CA VAL A 91 12.85 6.15 -31.66
C VAL A 91 14.06 6.24 -30.72
N THR A 92 14.74 5.12 -30.43
CA THR A 92 16.00 5.14 -29.63
C THR A 92 17.22 5.58 -30.43
N GLY A 93 17.17 5.50 -31.76
CA GLY A 93 18.28 5.83 -32.65
C GLY A 93 19.38 4.77 -32.73
N HIS A 94 19.17 3.58 -32.15
CA HIS A 94 20.09 2.43 -32.23
C HIS A 94 19.34 1.10 -32.16
N GLY A 95 20.03 -0.01 -32.45
CA GLY A 95 19.44 -1.35 -32.31
C GLY A 95 19.11 -1.67 -30.85
N VAL A 96 17.95 -2.29 -30.64
CA VAL A 96 17.40 -2.66 -29.32
C VAL A 96 17.38 -4.19 -29.19
N ASP A 97 17.75 -4.73 -28.02
CA ASP A 97 17.57 -6.16 -27.72
C ASP A 97 16.09 -6.45 -27.42
N PRO A 98 15.44 -7.40 -28.12
CA PRO A 98 14.02 -7.71 -27.89
C PRO A 98 13.65 -8.16 -26.47
N GLN A 99 14.62 -8.57 -25.65
CA GLN A 99 14.42 -9.02 -24.26
C GLN A 99 14.86 -7.99 -23.21
N GLU A 100 15.51 -6.91 -23.62
CA GLU A 100 15.92 -5.83 -22.73
C GLU A 100 14.75 -4.85 -22.52
N PRO A 101 14.55 -4.32 -21.30
CA PRO A 101 13.59 -3.25 -21.09
C PRO A 101 13.90 -2.03 -21.97
N LEU A 102 12.92 -1.51 -22.69
CA LEU A 102 13.10 -0.40 -23.62
C LEU A 102 13.69 0.85 -22.96
N MET A 103 13.41 1.06 -21.67
CA MET A 103 14.00 2.16 -20.89
C MET A 103 15.51 2.00 -20.67
N ASP A 104 15.99 0.77 -20.50
CA ASP A 104 17.43 0.47 -20.38
C ASP A 104 18.13 0.64 -21.75
N SER A 105 17.38 0.41 -22.83
CA SER A 105 17.81 0.66 -24.21
C SER A 105 17.61 2.11 -24.67
N GLY A 106 17.44 3.08 -23.76
CA GLY A 106 17.46 4.52 -24.08
C GLY A 106 16.12 5.15 -24.45
N LEU A 107 15.00 4.45 -24.27
CA LEU A 107 13.66 5.00 -24.52
C LEU A 107 13.17 5.81 -23.29
N ASP A 108 13.35 7.12 -23.32
CA ASP A 108 12.90 8.04 -22.26
C ASP A 108 11.37 8.30 -22.29
N SER A 109 10.86 9.13 -21.37
CA SER A 109 9.41 9.39 -21.26
C SER A 109 8.79 10.11 -22.48
N LEU A 110 9.56 10.87 -23.26
CA LEU A 110 9.08 11.53 -24.48
C LEU A 110 9.09 10.55 -25.65
N ALA A 111 10.19 9.81 -25.78
CA ALA A 111 10.36 8.70 -26.70
C ALA A 111 9.28 7.63 -26.49
N ALA A 112 8.87 7.37 -25.25
CA ALA A 112 7.79 6.45 -24.89
C ALA A 112 6.42 6.85 -25.48
N VAL A 113 6.08 8.13 -25.37
CA VAL A 113 4.83 8.67 -25.91
C VAL A 113 4.85 8.69 -27.44
N GLU A 114 5.99 9.08 -28.03
CA GLU A 114 6.18 9.04 -29.48
C GLU A 114 6.10 7.61 -30.02
N PHE A 115 6.80 6.67 -29.39
CA PHE A 115 6.77 5.25 -29.69
C PHE A 115 5.34 4.70 -29.66
N ARG A 116 4.61 4.95 -28.57
CA ARG A 116 3.20 4.54 -28.44
C ARG A 116 2.33 5.15 -29.54
N ASN A 117 2.48 6.44 -29.82
CA ASN A 117 1.69 7.14 -30.85
C ASN A 117 1.97 6.58 -32.25
N ARG A 118 3.24 6.35 -32.59
CA ARG A 118 3.63 5.71 -33.86
C ARG A 118 3.05 4.30 -33.96
N LEU A 119 3.20 3.49 -32.90
CA LEU A 119 2.65 2.14 -32.86
C LEU A 119 1.12 2.11 -33.00
N SER A 120 0.41 3.04 -32.36
CA SER A 120 -1.04 3.19 -32.49
C SER A 120 -1.50 3.63 -33.88
N ASN A 121 -0.67 4.40 -34.60
CA ASN A 121 -0.97 4.85 -35.96
C ASN A 121 -0.78 3.71 -36.98
N GLU A 122 0.26 2.89 -36.79
CA GLU A 122 0.58 1.76 -37.67
C GLU A 122 -0.32 0.54 -37.43
N LEU A 123 -0.72 0.29 -36.17
CA LEU A 123 -1.63 -0.79 -35.82
C LEU A 123 -3.03 -0.25 -35.57
N GLN A 124 -3.87 -0.23 -36.61
CA GLN A 124 -5.26 0.21 -36.49
C GLN A 124 -6.13 -0.82 -35.74
N GLY A 125 -6.93 -0.35 -34.78
CA GLY A 125 -7.92 -1.17 -34.07
C GLY A 125 -7.47 -1.72 -32.71
N ILE A 126 -6.28 -1.34 -32.23
CA ILE A 126 -5.81 -1.68 -30.88
C ILE A 126 -5.89 -0.47 -29.95
N LYS A 127 -6.29 -0.68 -28.69
CA LYS A 127 -6.21 0.35 -27.64
C LYS A 127 -4.92 0.15 -26.85
N LEU A 128 -3.94 1.03 -27.07
CA LEU A 128 -2.67 1.03 -26.34
C LEU A 128 -2.79 1.89 -25.07
N PRO A 129 -2.54 1.35 -23.87
CA PRO A 129 -2.64 2.10 -22.63
C PRO A 129 -1.54 3.17 -22.52
N ASN A 130 -1.76 4.18 -21.68
CA ASN A 130 -0.75 5.21 -21.39
C ASN A 130 0.47 4.62 -20.67
N THR A 131 0.28 3.52 -19.93
CA THR A 131 1.29 2.80 -19.16
C THR A 131 2.00 1.70 -19.95
N LEU A 132 1.79 1.63 -21.29
CA LEU A 132 2.25 0.52 -22.16
C LEU A 132 3.68 0.05 -21.87
N ILE A 133 4.64 0.97 -21.76
CA ILE A 133 6.07 0.65 -21.63
C ILE A 133 6.42 0.17 -20.22
N PHE A 134 5.58 0.46 -19.22
CA PHE A 134 5.72 -0.06 -17.87
C PHE A 134 5.10 -1.46 -17.75
N ASP A 135 3.94 -1.64 -18.38
CA ASP A 135 3.19 -2.90 -18.37
C ASP A 135 3.82 -3.99 -19.25
N TYR A 136 4.42 -3.58 -20.36
CA TYR A 136 5.04 -4.44 -21.35
C TYR A 136 6.42 -3.88 -21.70
N PRO A 137 7.44 -4.09 -20.86
CA PRO A 137 8.69 -3.35 -20.95
C PRO A 137 9.60 -3.78 -22.11
N THR A 138 9.31 -4.89 -22.79
CA THR A 138 10.14 -5.43 -23.86
C THR A 138 9.40 -5.46 -25.20
N VAL A 139 10.14 -5.43 -26.31
CA VAL A 139 9.58 -5.60 -27.67
C VAL A 139 8.72 -6.86 -27.75
N ALA A 140 9.20 -7.97 -27.19
CA ALA A 140 8.46 -9.22 -27.18
C ALA A 140 7.13 -9.10 -26.41
N ALA A 141 7.11 -8.44 -25.26
CA ALA A 141 5.91 -8.25 -24.45
C ALA A 141 4.87 -7.37 -25.16
N ILE A 142 5.30 -6.26 -25.78
CA ILE A 142 4.43 -5.34 -26.53
C ILE A 142 3.84 -6.05 -27.76
N SER A 143 4.66 -6.83 -28.45
CA SER A 143 4.24 -7.59 -29.63
C SER A 143 3.17 -8.63 -29.28
N ASN A 144 3.37 -9.37 -28.18
CA ASN A 144 2.37 -10.33 -27.68
C ASN A 144 1.06 -9.65 -27.29
N TYR A 145 1.13 -8.48 -26.65
CA TYR A 145 -0.06 -7.69 -26.32
C TYR A 145 -0.83 -7.24 -27.58
N ALA A 146 -0.12 -6.68 -28.55
CA ALA A 146 -0.72 -6.23 -29.80
C ALA A 146 -1.34 -7.41 -30.60
N VAL A 147 -0.66 -8.56 -30.64
CA VAL A 147 -1.19 -9.79 -31.26
C VAL A 147 -2.45 -10.27 -30.54
N ALA A 148 -2.49 -10.24 -29.22
CA ALA A 148 -3.66 -10.65 -28.44
C ALA A 148 -4.89 -9.75 -28.70
N GLN A 149 -4.69 -8.45 -28.92
CA GLN A 149 -5.79 -7.53 -29.29
C GLN A 149 -6.23 -7.67 -30.75
N LEU A 150 -5.31 -8.02 -31.67
CA LEU A 150 -5.61 -8.17 -33.10
C LEU A 150 -6.19 -9.54 -33.47
N GLY A 151 -6.06 -10.54 -32.59
CA GLY A 151 -6.65 -11.87 -32.78
C GLY A 151 -8.18 -11.86 -32.63
N PRO A 152 -8.90 -12.86 -33.19
CA PRO A 152 -10.30 -13.04 -32.84
C PRO A 152 -10.44 -13.21 -31.32
N ALA A 153 -11.48 -12.62 -30.72
CA ALA A 153 -11.79 -12.63 -29.28
C ALA A 153 -12.08 -14.03 -28.68
N THR A 154 -11.52 -15.08 -29.26
CA THR A 154 -11.63 -16.48 -28.88
C THR A 154 -10.26 -17.04 -28.50
N ALA A 155 -9.75 -16.59 -27.36
CA ALA A 155 -8.90 -17.41 -26.52
C ALA A 155 -9.53 -17.43 -25.13
N ALA A 156 -10.67 -18.13 -25.05
CA ALA A 156 -11.22 -18.55 -23.77
C ALA A 156 -10.12 -19.28 -23.00
N LEU A 157 -9.89 -18.80 -21.79
CA LEU A 157 -9.03 -19.38 -20.76
C LEU A 157 -9.09 -20.91 -20.82
N GLY A 158 -7.99 -21.54 -21.24
CA GLY A 158 -7.82 -22.97 -21.02
C GLY A 158 -7.79 -23.22 -19.51
N PRO A 159 -8.47 -24.26 -18.99
CA PRO A 159 -8.36 -24.60 -17.58
C PRO A 159 -6.90 -24.94 -17.29
N VAL A 160 -6.26 -24.15 -16.44
CA VAL A 160 -5.01 -24.53 -15.79
C VAL A 160 -5.34 -25.74 -14.91
N SER A 161 -4.91 -26.92 -15.34
CA SER A 161 -5.07 -28.19 -14.63
C SER A 161 -4.37 -28.13 -13.26
N GLY A 162 -5.10 -27.69 -12.24
CA GLY A 162 -4.76 -27.85 -10.84
C GLY A 162 -5.08 -29.27 -10.37
N GLY A 163 -4.11 -29.92 -9.73
CA GLY A 163 -4.27 -31.26 -9.16
C GLY A 163 -5.46 -31.34 -8.18
N SER A 164 -6.06 -32.52 -8.12
CA SER A 164 -7.20 -32.86 -7.27
C SER A 164 -6.94 -32.52 -5.79
N PHE A 165 -7.55 -31.44 -5.31
CA PHE A 165 -7.71 -31.12 -3.88
C PHE A 165 -9.12 -31.48 -3.41
N VAL A 166 -9.28 -31.61 -2.09
CA VAL A 166 -10.57 -31.78 -1.40
C VAL A 166 -11.60 -30.80 -1.98
N ALA A 167 -12.83 -31.30 -2.21
CA ALA A 167 -13.95 -30.66 -2.90
C ALA A 167 -13.78 -29.14 -3.19
N SER A 168 -13.58 -28.83 -4.46
CA SER A 168 -13.74 -27.49 -5.06
C SER A 168 -15.02 -26.82 -4.52
N GLY A 169 -14.89 -25.95 -3.52
CA GLY A 169 -16.02 -25.27 -2.88
C GLY A 169 -15.86 -24.86 -1.41
N ALA A 170 -14.81 -25.28 -0.70
CA ALA A 170 -14.62 -24.86 0.70
C ALA A 170 -14.16 -23.39 0.81
N PHE A 171 -15.11 -22.50 1.08
CA PHE A 171 -14.84 -21.14 1.56
C PHE A 171 -14.34 -21.18 3.00
N ALA A 172 -13.50 -20.23 3.40
CA ALA A 172 -13.16 -20.03 4.81
C ALA A 172 -14.07 -18.98 5.42
N SER A 173 -14.61 -19.26 6.60
CA SER A 173 -15.35 -18.26 7.37
C SER A 173 -14.40 -17.37 8.15
N VAL A 174 -14.62 -16.06 8.07
CA VAL A 174 -13.98 -15.08 8.93
C VAL A 174 -14.76 -15.04 10.25
N MET A 175 -14.18 -15.58 11.31
CA MET A 175 -14.88 -15.78 12.58
C MET A 175 -14.56 -14.68 13.59
N GLY A 176 -13.30 -14.27 13.67
CA GLY A 176 -12.84 -13.24 14.61
C GLY A 176 -11.81 -12.31 13.96
N LEU A 177 -11.84 -11.04 14.34
CA LEU A 177 -10.90 -10.01 13.90
C LEU A 177 -10.45 -9.19 15.09
N ALA A 178 -9.20 -8.74 15.06
CA ALA A 178 -8.68 -7.73 15.97
C ALA A 178 -7.58 -6.93 15.28
N ALA A 179 -7.42 -5.67 15.66
CA ALA A 179 -6.28 -4.88 15.25
C ALA A 179 -5.93 -3.79 16.26
N SER A 180 -4.67 -3.35 16.22
CA SER A 180 -4.20 -2.07 16.74
C SER A 180 -3.70 -1.27 15.55
N LEU A 181 -4.29 -0.11 15.32
CA LEU A 181 -4.10 0.74 14.14
C LEU A 181 -3.66 2.15 14.57
N PRO A 182 -3.25 3.02 13.65
CA PRO A 182 -2.89 4.38 14.01
C PRO A 182 -4.01 5.09 14.78
N GLY A 183 -3.65 5.74 15.90
CA GLY A 183 -4.59 6.50 16.73
C GLY A 183 -5.58 5.70 17.58
N ARG A 184 -5.58 4.35 17.55
CA ARG A 184 -6.44 3.51 18.42
C ARG A 184 -6.01 2.04 18.54
N ARG A 185 -6.39 1.38 19.64
CA ARG A 185 -6.06 -0.04 19.93
C ARG A 185 -7.27 -0.95 20.19
N ASP A 186 -8.46 -0.39 20.18
CA ASP A 186 -9.77 -1.00 20.33
C ASP A 186 -10.44 -1.24 18.95
N ASP A 187 -11.69 -1.71 18.94
CA ASP A 187 -12.40 -2.20 17.75
C ASP A 187 -13.08 -1.13 16.90
N GLY A 188 -12.99 0.16 17.27
CA GLY A 188 -13.72 1.24 16.58
C GLY A 188 -13.09 1.75 15.28
N PHE A 189 -12.42 0.88 14.51
CA PHE A 189 -11.84 1.25 13.21
C PHE A 189 -12.92 1.66 12.20
N TRP A 190 -14.10 1.01 12.24
CA TRP A 190 -15.20 1.35 11.34
C TRP A 190 -15.71 2.77 11.55
N GLU A 191 -15.87 3.17 12.81
CA GLU A 191 -16.32 4.50 13.22
C GLU A 191 -15.34 5.56 12.71
N ASP A 192 -14.03 5.35 12.91
CA ASP A 192 -12.99 6.25 12.40
C ASP A 192 -13.07 6.42 10.87
N LEU A 193 -13.37 5.35 10.12
CA LEU A 193 -13.54 5.40 8.66
C LEU A 193 -14.78 6.21 8.25
N VAL A 194 -15.92 6.00 8.91
CA VAL A 194 -17.18 6.72 8.64
C VAL A 194 -17.07 8.19 9.00
N GLU A 195 -16.38 8.52 10.09
CA GLU A 195 -16.10 9.89 10.55
C GLU A 195 -15.02 10.59 9.74
N LYS A 196 -14.46 9.94 8.71
CA LYS A 196 -13.42 10.47 7.83
C LYS A 196 -12.16 10.89 8.60
N LYS A 197 -11.82 10.15 9.65
CA LYS A 197 -10.64 10.44 10.48
C LYS A 197 -9.36 10.17 9.70
N ASP A 198 -8.51 11.19 9.68
CA ASP A 198 -7.11 11.12 9.24
C ASP A 198 -6.23 10.88 10.48
N SER A 199 -5.63 9.69 10.55
CA SER A 199 -4.82 9.24 11.69
C SER A 199 -3.32 9.49 11.50
N VAL A 200 -2.95 10.23 10.45
CA VAL A 200 -1.57 10.62 10.18
C VAL A 200 -1.17 11.79 11.08
N ILE A 201 -0.05 11.64 11.78
CA ILE A 201 0.53 12.68 12.63
C ILE A 201 2.01 12.90 12.30
N GLU A 202 2.58 13.98 12.81
CA GLU A 202 4.03 14.16 12.78
C GLU A 202 4.72 13.09 13.63
N ILE A 203 5.91 12.64 13.20
CA ILE A 203 6.67 11.60 13.91
C ILE A 203 6.83 11.99 15.39
N PRO A 204 6.31 11.17 16.33
CA PRO A 204 6.30 11.57 17.72
C PRO A 204 7.66 11.35 18.39
N PHE A 205 7.90 12.07 19.49
CA PHE A 205 9.10 11.94 20.33
C PHE A 205 9.23 10.57 21.01
N THR A 206 8.24 9.70 20.88
CA THR A 206 8.30 8.30 21.29
C THR A 206 8.97 7.42 20.22
N ARG A 207 9.12 7.89 18.97
CA ARG A 207 9.87 7.23 17.88
C ARG A 207 11.27 7.80 17.62
N TRP A 208 11.42 9.12 17.43
CA TRP A 208 12.70 9.86 17.46
C TRP A 208 12.47 11.37 17.47
N ASP A 209 13.54 12.13 17.69
CA ASP A 209 13.54 13.58 17.50
C ASP A 209 13.64 13.87 16.00
N LEU A 210 12.54 14.34 15.41
CA LEU A 210 12.45 14.61 13.97
C LEU A 210 13.46 15.67 13.52
N ASP A 211 13.71 16.70 14.35
CA ASP A 211 14.59 17.83 14.00
C ASP A 211 16.03 17.35 13.72
N VAL A 212 16.44 16.22 14.33
CA VAL A 212 17.75 15.59 14.13
C VAL A 212 17.88 14.92 12.75
N TYR A 213 16.79 14.43 12.17
CA TYR A 213 16.82 13.62 10.93
C TYR A 213 16.13 14.30 9.75
N TYR A 214 15.39 15.37 9.98
CA TYR A 214 14.69 16.10 8.92
C TYR A 214 15.63 16.97 8.08
N SER A 215 15.36 17.02 6.78
CA SER A 215 15.88 18.02 5.85
C SER A 215 14.90 18.19 4.71
N ALA A 216 14.58 19.43 4.34
CA ALA A 216 13.78 19.71 3.14
C ALA A 216 14.53 19.36 1.85
N ASP A 217 15.87 19.32 1.88
CA ASP A 217 16.70 18.85 0.76
C ASP A 217 16.63 17.31 0.68
N PRO A 218 16.03 16.74 -0.38
CA PRO A 218 15.92 15.29 -0.56
C PRO A 218 17.27 14.58 -0.72
N ASP A 219 18.34 15.31 -1.10
CA ASP A 219 19.66 14.75 -1.35
C ASP A 219 20.57 14.80 -0.09
N ALA A 220 20.21 15.58 0.92
CA ALA A 220 20.96 15.72 2.18
C ALA A 220 21.32 14.36 2.86
N PRO A 221 22.60 14.00 3.01
CA PRO A 221 23.00 12.67 3.49
C PRO A 221 22.45 12.31 4.87
N GLY A 222 21.89 11.10 5.00
CA GLY A 222 21.34 10.61 6.28
C GLY A 222 20.09 11.33 6.78
N LYS A 223 19.44 12.14 5.93
CA LYS A 223 18.22 12.88 6.26
C LYS A 223 17.00 12.36 5.49
N THR A 224 15.82 12.64 6.03
CA THR A 224 14.52 12.39 5.41
C THR A 224 13.77 13.71 5.21
N TYR A 225 13.04 13.84 4.10
CA TYR A 225 12.10 14.95 3.91
C TYR A 225 10.70 14.63 4.47
N ALA A 226 10.42 13.36 4.76
CA ALA A 226 9.13 12.93 5.25
C ALA A 226 9.07 13.11 6.78
N LYS A 227 8.02 13.80 7.23
CA LYS A 227 7.82 14.15 8.65
C LYS A 227 6.61 13.49 9.30
N HIS A 228 5.74 12.85 8.52
CA HIS A 228 4.49 12.29 9.01
C HIS A 228 4.39 10.78 8.81
N GLY A 229 3.54 10.15 9.62
CA GLY A 229 3.13 8.76 9.47
C GLY A 229 1.95 8.40 10.37
N GLY A 230 1.43 7.18 10.20
CA GLY A 230 0.44 6.60 11.11
C GLY A 230 1.12 5.83 12.24
N PHE A 231 0.86 6.17 13.49
CA PHE A 231 1.52 5.53 14.65
C PHE A 231 0.51 4.92 15.61
N ILE A 232 0.80 3.71 16.09
CA ILE A 232 0.05 3.10 17.18
C ILE A 232 0.43 3.82 18.48
N GLU A 233 -0.58 4.37 19.14
CA GLU A 233 -0.41 4.98 20.45
C GLU A 233 -0.15 3.90 21.52
N GLY A 234 0.85 4.13 22.38
CA GLY A 234 1.19 3.19 23.43
C GLY A 234 1.73 1.85 22.92
N ALA A 235 2.38 1.79 21.76
CA ALA A 235 3.00 0.56 21.24
C ALA A 235 4.06 -0.05 22.20
N GLU A 236 4.53 0.70 23.19
CA GLU A 236 5.38 0.22 24.28
C GLU A 236 4.64 -0.62 25.33
N LEU A 237 3.31 -0.50 25.38
CA LEU A 237 2.46 -1.09 26.41
C LEU A 237 2.07 -2.54 26.07
N PHE A 238 2.25 -3.44 27.02
CA PHE A 238 1.97 -4.87 26.86
C PHE A 238 1.61 -5.53 28.20
N ASP A 239 0.72 -6.53 28.19
CA ASP A 239 0.42 -7.36 29.37
C ASP A 239 1.16 -8.70 29.30
N PRO A 240 2.36 -8.82 29.90
CA PRO A 240 3.10 -10.08 29.88
C PRO A 240 2.44 -11.16 30.73
N SER A 241 1.65 -10.78 31.74
CA SER A 241 1.04 -11.73 32.68
C SER A 241 -0.08 -12.53 32.01
N CYS A 242 -0.84 -11.90 31.10
CA CYS A 242 -1.84 -12.57 30.26
C CYS A 242 -1.23 -13.72 29.44
N PHE A 243 0.05 -13.60 29.07
CA PHE A 243 0.76 -14.57 28.22
C PHE A 243 1.79 -15.40 28.98
N ALA A 244 1.77 -15.39 30.31
CA ALA A 244 2.73 -16.12 31.15
C ALA A 244 4.22 -15.80 30.84
N LEU A 245 4.50 -14.56 30.43
CA LEU A 245 5.85 -14.05 30.16
C LEU A 245 6.37 -13.30 31.40
N SER A 246 7.68 -13.41 31.64
CA SER A 246 8.34 -12.58 32.66
C SER A 246 8.53 -11.15 32.16
N ALA A 247 8.63 -10.17 33.07
CA ALA A 247 8.94 -8.79 32.69
C ALA A 247 10.31 -8.66 31.99
N ALA A 248 11.30 -9.48 32.37
CA ALA A 248 12.63 -9.49 31.76
C ALA A 248 12.58 -9.99 30.31
N GLU A 249 11.79 -11.02 30.04
CA GLU A 249 11.56 -11.51 28.67
C GLU A 249 10.78 -10.48 27.86
N ALA A 250 9.68 -9.94 28.39
CA ALA A 250 8.84 -8.95 27.72
C ALA A 250 9.62 -7.69 27.29
N ALA A 251 10.58 -7.25 28.08
CA ALA A 251 11.46 -6.12 27.74
C ALA A 251 12.40 -6.40 26.55
N THR A 252 12.64 -7.67 26.22
CA THR A 252 13.54 -8.09 25.12
C THR A 252 12.77 -8.46 23.85
N ILE A 253 11.46 -8.71 23.95
CA ILE A 253 10.61 -9.08 22.82
C ILE A 253 10.33 -7.87 21.93
N ASP A 254 10.50 -8.05 20.61
CA ASP A 254 10.08 -7.08 19.58
C ASP A 254 8.65 -6.59 19.86
N PRO A 255 8.40 -5.27 19.95
CA PRO A 255 7.05 -4.75 20.13
C PRO A 255 6.04 -5.28 19.09
N GLN A 256 6.49 -5.65 17.87
CA GLN A 256 5.66 -6.30 16.85
C GLN A 256 5.10 -7.65 17.32
N GLN A 257 5.92 -8.46 18.01
CA GLN A 257 5.49 -9.75 18.57
C GLN A 257 4.54 -9.55 19.76
N ARG A 258 4.77 -8.52 20.59
CA ARG A 258 3.93 -8.21 21.75
C ARG A 258 2.51 -7.85 21.33
N LEU A 259 2.36 -6.88 20.44
CA LEU A 259 1.06 -6.47 19.92
C LEU A 259 0.38 -7.60 19.14
N LEU A 260 1.15 -8.45 18.44
CA LEU A 260 0.61 -9.60 17.74
C LEU A 260 -0.02 -10.62 18.69
N LEU A 261 0.55 -10.86 19.87
CA LEU A 261 -0.04 -11.73 20.88
C LEU A 261 -1.40 -11.21 21.37
N GLU A 262 -1.51 -9.89 21.61
CA GLU A 262 -2.78 -9.26 22.00
C GLU A 262 -3.83 -9.31 20.87
N ALA A 263 -3.42 -9.04 19.63
CA ALA A 263 -4.30 -9.13 18.47
C ALA A 263 -4.78 -10.58 18.23
N ALA A 264 -3.88 -11.57 18.32
CA ALA A 264 -4.21 -12.98 18.21
C ALA A 264 -5.21 -13.41 19.29
N HIS A 265 -4.95 -13.05 20.55
CA HIS A 265 -5.85 -13.37 21.66
C HIS A 265 -7.25 -12.82 21.43
N THR A 266 -7.32 -11.53 21.06
CA THR A 266 -8.58 -10.84 20.83
C THR A 266 -9.33 -11.43 19.64
N ALA A 267 -8.64 -11.79 18.55
CA ALA A 267 -9.25 -12.44 17.40
C ALA A 267 -9.79 -13.85 17.72
N PHE A 268 -9.08 -14.63 18.53
CA PHE A 268 -9.58 -15.93 19.00
C PHE A 268 -10.83 -15.79 19.87
N LEU A 269 -10.83 -14.87 20.84
CA LEU A 269 -12.01 -14.64 21.67
C LEU A 269 -13.18 -14.09 20.87
N ALA A 270 -12.93 -13.18 19.92
CA ALA A 270 -13.96 -12.68 19.01
C ALA A 270 -14.57 -13.79 18.14
N SER A 271 -13.83 -14.89 17.90
CA SER A 271 -14.34 -16.08 17.24
C SER A 271 -15.07 -17.07 18.14
N GLY A 272 -15.19 -16.77 19.45
CA GLY A 272 -15.74 -17.67 20.47
C GLY A 272 -14.81 -18.83 20.83
N LYS A 273 -13.50 -18.71 20.56
CA LYS A 273 -12.49 -19.72 20.92
C LYS A 273 -11.81 -19.38 22.24
N GLU A 274 -11.98 -20.26 23.20
CA GLU A 274 -11.28 -20.21 24.49
C GLU A 274 -9.91 -20.89 24.39
N ARG A 275 -9.00 -20.52 25.30
CA ARG A 275 -7.62 -21.04 25.31
C ARG A 275 -7.57 -22.57 25.41
N GLU A 276 -8.44 -23.18 26.21
CA GLU A 276 -8.53 -24.63 26.39
C GLU A 276 -8.90 -25.34 25.09
N GLN A 277 -9.68 -24.72 24.22
CA GLN A 277 -10.09 -25.28 22.93
C GLN A 277 -8.96 -25.16 21.88
N LEU A 278 -8.10 -24.15 22.00
CA LEU A 278 -6.94 -23.97 21.13
C LEU A 278 -5.80 -24.92 21.51
N MET A 279 -5.69 -25.29 22.77
CA MET A 279 -4.54 -26.04 23.28
C MET A 279 -4.45 -27.43 22.63
N GLY A 280 -3.42 -27.63 21.82
CA GLY A 280 -3.16 -28.88 21.10
C GLY A 280 -3.95 -29.05 19.81
N SER A 281 -4.77 -28.08 19.43
CA SER A 281 -5.51 -28.03 18.16
C SER A 281 -4.58 -27.88 16.95
N ASP A 282 -5.05 -28.28 15.77
CA ASP A 282 -4.30 -28.15 14.51
C ASP A 282 -4.54 -26.77 13.86
N VAL A 283 -4.64 -25.72 14.66
CA VAL A 283 -4.74 -24.34 14.19
C VAL A 283 -3.37 -23.86 13.70
N GLY A 284 -3.31 -23.35 12.46
CA GLY A 284 -2.10 -22.75 11.90
C GLY A 284 -1.99 -21.24 12.20
N VAL A 285 -0.77 -20.71 12.15
CA VAL A 285 -0.46 -19.28 12.36
C VAL A 285 0.40 -18.76 11.21
N PHE A 286 -0.10 -17.77 10.50
CA PHE A 286 0.50 -17.21 9.29
C PHE A 286 0.64 -15.71 9.46
N VAL A 287 1.87 -15.21 9.53
CA VAL A 287 2.15 -13.80 9.84
C VAL A 287 2.89 -13.13 8.69
N GLY A 288 2.36 -12.00 8.20
CA GLY A 288 3.09 -11.09 7.33
C GLY A 288 3.87 -10.06 8.15
N GLN A 289 5.17 -9.93 7.88
CA GLN A 289 6.05 -8.94 8.51
C GLN A 289 7.15 -8.53 7.53
N CYS A 290 7.50 -7.24 7.46
CA CYS A 290 8.64 -6.78 6.66
C CYS A 290 9.56 -5.78 7.38
N GLN A 291 9.21 -5.35 8.60
CA GLN A 291 10.07 -4.47 9.40
C GLN A 291 10.95 -5.28 10.36
N TYR A 292 12.23 -4.89 10.40
CA TYR A 292 13.28 -5.51 11.22
C TYR A 292 14.03 -4.48 12.07
N ASP A 293 13.43 -3.32 12.32
CA ASP A 293 14.06 -2.24 13.09
C ASP A 293 14.54 -2.74 14.45
N TRP A 294 13.75 -3.56 15.15
CA TRP A 294 14.13 -4.14 16.43
C TRP A 294 15.38 -5.02 16.33
N PHE A 295 15.49 -5.84 15.29
CA PHE A 295 16.68 -6.64 15.04
C PHE A 295 17.92 -5.76 14.89
N VAL A 296 17.83 -4.69 14.10
CA VAL A 296 18.94 -3.75 13.91
C VAL A 296 19.30 -3.04 15.22
N MET A 297 18.30 -2.54 15.96
CA MET A 297 18.51 -1.82 17.22
C MET A 297 19.17 -2.68 18.31
N VAL A 298 18.76 -3.93 18.44
CA VAL A 298 19.24 -4.83 19.50
C VAL A 298 20.56 -5.52 19.12
N SER A 299 20.82 -5.71 17.83
CA SER A 299 22.04 -6.39 17.36
C SER A 299 23.30 -5.52 17.47
N VAL A 300 23.16 -4.21 17.69
CA VAL A 300 24.26 -3.27 17.82
C VAL A 300 24.41 -2.89 19.31
N GLY A 301 25.05 -3.76 20.08
CA GLY A 301 25.38 -3.51 21.49
C GLY A 301 25.80 -4.76 22.27
N ASP A 302 26.20 -4.60 23.53
CA ASP A 302 26.70 -5.72 24.37
C ASP A 302 25.62 -6.32 25.30
N LYS A 303 24.37 -5.83 25.22
CA LYS A 303 23.26 -6.18 26.13
C LYS A 303 22.50 -7.44 25.69
N PHE A 304 23.23 -8.51 25.38
CA PHE A 304 22.62 -9.80 25.06
C PHE A 304 22.19 -10.54 26.33
N ASN A 305 21.02 -11.17 26.28
CA ASN A 305 20.51 -12.05 27.33
C ASN A 305 19.87 -13.31 26.70
N PRO A 306 19.49 -14.32 27.50
CA PRO A 306 18.92 -15.57 26.97
C PRO A 306 17.65 -15.42 26.11
N TYR A 307 16.94 -14.30 26.23
CA TYR A 307 15.74 -13.98 25.44
C TYR A 307 16.05 -13.23 24.14
N THR A 308 17.28 -12.73 23.94
CA THR A 308 17.59 -11.88 22.78
C THR A 308 17.37 -12.60 21.46
N GLY A 309 17.82 -13.85 21.33
CA GLY A 309 17.67 -14.61 20.08
C GLY A 309 16.21 -14.78 19.66
N THR A 310 15.33 -15.10 20.61
CA THR A 310 13.89 -15.25 20.33
C THR A 310 13.15 -13.91 20.26
N GLY A 311 13.67 -12.87 20.92
CA GLY A 311 13.10 -11.53 20.91
C GLY A 311 13.28 -10.78 19.60
N ILE A 312 14.31 -11.10 18.79
CA ILE A 312 14.62 -10.39 17.54
C ILE A 312 14.27 -11.15 16.25
N SER A 313 14.08 -12.47 16.33
CA SER A 313 13.89 -13.30 15.13
C SER A 313 12.47 -13.19 14.58
N ALA A 314 12.33 -12.84 13.30
CA ALA A 314 11.02 -12.70 12.65
C ALA A 314 10.20 -14.01 12.64
N SER A 315 10.85 -15.18 12.51
CA SER A 315 10.16 -16.48 12.60
C SER A 315 9.44 -16.69 13.93
N ILE A 316 9.86 -15.98 14.98
CA ILE A 316 9.28 -16.08 16.31
C ILE A 316 7.96 -15.30 16.41
N SER A 317 7.65 -14.39 15.49
CA SER A 317 6.33 -13.73 15.45
C SER A 317 5.19 -14.76 15.31
N ALA A 318 5.30 -15.69 14.36
CA ALA A 318 4.34 -16.80 14.25
C ALA A 318 4.56 -17.85 15.36
N ASN A 319 5.81 -18.29 15.58
CA ASN A 319 6.08 -19.42 16.47
C ASN A 319 5.79 -19.13 17.95
N ARG A 320 6.00 -17.90 18.42
CA ARG A 320 5.63 -17.49 19.78
C ARG A 320 4.12 -17.46 19.93
N THR A 321 3.39 -16.96 18.93
CA THR A 321 1.93 -17.01 18.92
C THR A 321 1.46 -18.47 19.03
N SER A 322 2.00 -19.36 18.18
CA SER A 322 1.70 -20.80 18.24
C SER A 322 2.01 -21.42 19.61
N TYR A 323 3.17 -21.10 20.18
CA TYR A 323 3.61 -21.58 21.49
C TYR A 323 2.69 -21.10 22.63
N ILE A 324 2.33 -19.82 22.66
CA ILE A 324 1.55 -19.20 23.73
C ILE A 324 0.12 -19.74 23.77
N PHE A 325 -0.52 -19.88 22.60
CA PHE A 325 -1.87 -20.45 22.49
C PHE A 325 -1.87 -21.97 22.40
N GLY A 326 -0.70 -22.58 22.23
CA GLY A 326 -0.53 -24.03 22.25
C GLY A 326 -1.04 -24.74 20.99
N VAL A 327 -1.19 -24.03 19.88
CA VAL A 327 -1.67 -24.59 18.62
C VAL A 327 -0.54 -25.31 17.87
N LYS A 328 -0.87 -26.33 17.08
CA LYS A 328 0.08 -27.27 16.47
C LYS A 328 0.06 -27.30 14.94
N GLY A 329 -0.80 -26.49 14.31
CA GLY A 329 -0.82 -26.36 12.85
C GLY A 329 0.43 -25.67 12.30
N PRO A 330 0.50 -25.49 10.96
CA PRO A 330 1.61 -24.81 10.31
C PRO A 330 1.84 -23.41 10.89
N SER A 331 3.09 -23.05 11.18
CA SER A 331 3.45 -21.78 11.80
C SER A 331 4.56 -21.12 10.99
N LEU A 332 4.26 -19.99 10.35
CA LEU A 332 5.22 -19.31 9.49
C LEU A 332 5.08 -17.78 9.50
N THR A 333 6.21 -17.12 9.31
CA THR A 333 6.30 -15.69 9.05
C THR A 333 6.86 -15.49 7.65
N CYS A 334 6.24 -14.62 6.86
CA CYS A 334 6.64 -14.32 5.49
C CYS A 334 6.86 -12.83 5.28
N ASP A 335 7.78 -12.53 4.38
CA ASP A 335 8.16 -11.19 3.97
C ASP A 335 8.15 -11.10 2.45
N THR A 336 7.06 -10.52 1.94
CA THR A 336 6.91 -10.10 0.55
C THR A 336 6.67 -8.60 0.50
N ALA A 337 7.27 -7.86 1.45
CA ALA A 337 7.08 -6.44 1.65
C ALA A 337 5.63 -6.01 1.88
N CYS A 338 5.10 -5.08 1.09
CA CYS A 338 3.75 -4.53 1.30
C CYS A 338 2.62 -5.57 1.12
N SER A 339 2.88 -6.70 0.46
CA SER A 339 1.91 -7.78 0.27
C SER A 339 1.98 -8.87 1.35
N SER A 340 2.91 -8.79 2.31
CA SER A 340 3.20 -9.88 3.27
C SER A 340 1.96 -10.43 3.98
N SER A 341 1.09 -9.58 4.52
CA SER A 341 -0.11 -10.05 5.25
C SER A 341 -1.16 -10.71 4.35
N LEU A 342 -1.24 -10.34 3.07
CA LEU A 342 -2.14 -11.00 2.12
C LEU A 342 -1.57 -12.33 1.64
N VAL A 343 -0.25 -12.41 1.44
CA VAL A 343 0.44 -13.68 1.13
C VAL A 343 0.33 -14.65 2.32
N ALA A 344 0.41 -14.14 3.56
CA ALA A 344 0.14 -14.94 4.76
C ALA A 344 -1.31 -15.47 4.78
N ALA A 345 -2.30 -14.65 4.40
CA ALA A 345 -3.69 -15.07 4.29
C ALA A 345 -3.92 -16.11 3.18
N ASP A 346 -3.24 -15.98 2.04
CA ASP A 346 -3.25 -16.98 0.96
C ASP A 346 -2.68 -18.33 1.44
N ALA A 347 -1.56 -18.30 2.17
CA ALA A 347 -0.96 -19.49 2.77
C ALA A 347 -1.88 -20.13 3.85
N ALA A 348 -2.61 -19.31 4.60
CA ALA A 348 -3.59 -19.75 5.58
C ALA A 348 -4.75 -20.47 4.90
N LEU A 349 -5.41 -19.84 3.92
CA LEU A 349 -6.52 -20.45 3.17
C LEU A 349 -6.07 -21.75 2.47
N SER A 350 -4.89 -21.72 1.86
CA SER A 350 -4.28 -22.90 1.25
C SER A 350 -4.11 -24.05 2.24
N SER A 351 -3.71 -23.77 3.48
CA SER A 351 -3.51 -24.79 4.51
C SER A 351 -4.83 -25.37 5.04
N LEU A 352 -5.87 -24.53 5.14
CA LEU A 352 -7.23 -24.96 5.45
C LEU A 352 -7.78 -25.90 4.36
N ARG A 353 -7.65 -25.51 3.09
CA ARG A 353 -8.14 -26.31 1.95
C ARG A 353 -7.43 -27.65 1.80
N ARG A 354 -6.15 -27.71 2.14
CA ARG A 354 -5.39 -28.97 2.16
C ARG A 354 -5.71 -29.86 3.37
N GLY A 355 -6.48 -29.37 4.33
CA GLY A 355 -6.72 -30.08 5.60
C GLY A 355 -5.46 -30.23 6.46
N THR A 356 -4.42 -29.43 6.19
CA THR A 356 -3.20 -29.39 7.02
C THR A 356 -3.38 -28.51 8.26
N ALA A 357 -4.48 -27.75 8.32
CA ALA A 357 -4.91 -27.00 9.48
C ALA A 357 -6.45 -27.05 9.57
N GLU A 358 -7.00 -27.18 10.77
CA GLU A 358 -8.47 -27.16 11.00
C GLU A 358 -9.02 -25.73 11.19
N GLY A 359 -8.15 -24.81 11.58
CA GLY A 359 -8.38 -23.37 11.66
C GLY A 359 -7.07 -22.64 11.38
N ALA A 360 -7.12 -21.35 11.06
CA ALA A 360 -5.92 -20.59 10.74
C ALA A 360 -6.03 -19.15 11.22
N LEU A 361 -4.97 -18.66 11.86
CA LEU A 361 -4.80 -17.25 12.16
C LEU A 361 -3.97 -16.62 11.05
N ALA A 362 -4.59 -15.76 10.23
CA ALA A 362 -3.89 -14.91 9.28
C ALA A 362 -3.65 -13.54 9.92
N ALA A 363 -2.41 -13.07 9.95
CA ALA A 363 -2.05 -11.85 10.67
C ALA A 363 -1.02 -11.01 9.90
N GLY A 364 -0.94 -9.73 10.26
CA GLY A 364 0.05 -8.78 9.76
C GLY A 364 0.58 -7.93 10.91
N THR A 365 1.87 -7.61 10.89
CA THR A 365 2.48 -6.72 11.87
C THR A 365 3.49 -5.78 11.21
N ASN A 366 3.46 -4.51 11.61
CA ASN A 366 4.36 -3.48 11.15
C ASN A 366 4.52 -2.41 12.23
N LEU A 367 5.74 -2.21 12.73
CA LEU A 367 6.06 -1.09 13.61
C LEU A 367 7.28 -0.34 13.11
N ILE A 368 7.30 0.97 13.36
CA ILE A 368 8.34 1.88 12.92
C ILE A 368 9.13 2.27 14.16
N LEU A 369 10.28 1.62 14.39
CA LEU A 369 11.09 1.85 15.59
C LEU A 369 12.37 2.64 15.29
N GLY A 370 12.79 2.69 14.02
CA GLY A 370 14.00 3.34 13.57
C GLY A 370 13.82 4.26 12.35
N THR A 371 14.83 5.09 12.12
CA THR A 371 14.84 6.11 11.05
C THR A 371 15.28 5.58 9.69
N GLY A 372 15.96 4.42 9.67
CA GLY A 372 16.61 3.87 8.47
C GLY A 372 15.68 3.82 7.26
N PRO A 373 14.51 3.16 7.33
CA PRO A 373 13.62 3.08 6.18
C PRO A 373 13.00 4.44 5.78
N TYR A 374 12.75 5.36 6.72
CA TYR A 374 12.33 6.73 6.37
C TYR A 374 13.37 7.43 5.50
N ILE A 375 14.64 7.36 5.90
CA ILE A 375 15.76 7.95 5.16
C ILE A 375 15.88 7.28 3.78
N SER A 376 15.97 5.95 3.74
CA SER A 376 16.16 5.19 2.49
C SER A 376 15.02 5.42 1.50
N PHE A 377 13.76 5.40 1.95
CA PHE A 377 12.60 5.62 1.08
C PHE A 377 12.45 7.08 0.64
N SER A 378 12.94 8.03 1.44
CA SER A 378 13.08 9.43 0.98
C SER A 378 14.10 9.53 -0.15
N LYS A 379 15.25 8.85 -0.04
CA LYS A 379 16.27 8.82 -1.12
C LYS A 379 15.74 8.16 -2.39
N ALA A 380 14.88 7.16 -2.25
CA ALA A 380 14.18 6.54 -3.36
C ALA A 380 12.98 7.36 -3.87
N LYS A 381 12.68 8.52 -3.27
CA LYS A 381 11.53 9.37 -3.59
C LYS A 381 10.18 8.64 -3.58
N MET A 382 10.04 7.70 -2.65
CA MET A 382 8.82 6.88 -2.50
C MET A 382 7.78 7.52 -1.56
N LEU A 383 8.23 8.42 -0.68
CA LEU A 383 7.38 8.99 0.36
C LEU A 383 6.69 10.27 -0.12
N SER A 384 5.47 10.50 0.34
CA SER A 384 4.78 11.77 0.10
C SER A 384 5.47 12.89 0.89
N GLU A 385 5.72 14.03 0.25
CA GLU A 385 6.24 15.24 0.91
C GLU A 385 5.22 15.83 1.89
N ASP A 386 3.93 15.75 1.57
CA ASP A 386 2.83 16.16 2.45
C ASP A 386 2.53 15.11 3.53
N GLY A 387 3.11 13.91 3.38
CA GLY A 387 3.04 12.82 4.33
C GLY A 387 1.68 12.13 4.38
N ARG A 388 0.92 12.10 3.28
CA ARG A 388 -0.37 11.40 3.15
C ARG A 388 -0.39 10.53 1.90
N CYS A 389 -1.33 9.59 1.84
CA CYS A 389 -1.60 8.83 0.63
C CYS A 389 -2.77 9.49 -0.11
N PHE A 390 -2.49 10.21 -1.20
CA PHE A 390 -3.52 10.87 -2.03
C PHE A 390 -4.05 9.91 -3.10
N THR A 391 -4.54 8.76 -2.67
CA THR A 391 -4.93 7.67 -3.56
C THR A 391 -5.96 8.12 -4.60
N PHE A 392 -5.62 7.93 -5.88
CA PHE A 392 -6.36 8.31 -7.09
C PHE A 392 -6.47 9.82 -7.38
N ASP A 393 -5.99 10.67 -6.49
CA ASP A 393 -6.05 12.13 -6.68
C ASP A 393 -4.91 12.64 -7.59
N ALA A 394 -5.15 13.75 -8.27
CA ALA A 394 -4.12 14.45 -9.07
C ALA A 394 -2.89 14.88 -8.25
N SER A 395 -2.99 15.02 -6.92
CA SER A 395 -1.87 15.30 -6.02
C SER A 395 -1.12 14.06 -5.53
N ALA A 396 -1.40 12.86 -6.05
CA ALA A 396 -0.67 11.63 -5.75
C ALA A 396 0.86 11.79 -5.98
N ASN A 397 1.62 11.87 -4.88
CA ASN A 397 3.06 12.16 -4.88
C ASN A 397 3.91 11.17 -4.07
N GLY A 398 3.33 10.04 -3.65
CA GLY A 398 4.00 9.05 -2.80
C GLY A 398 3.09 8.57 -1.68
N TYR A 399 3.63 7.74 -0.81
CA TYR A 399 2.87 7.21 0.33
C TYR A 399 3.40 7.73 1.67
N ALA A 400 2.55 7.71 2.69
CA ALA A 400 2.95 7.91 4.08
C ALA A 400 3.21 6.56 4.75
N ARG A 401 4.25 6.41 5.58
CA ARG A 401 4.47 5.16 6.32
C ARG A 401 3.51 5.05 7.49
N GLY A 402 3.16 3.82 7.88
CA GLY A 402 2.32 3.60 9.06
C GLY A 402 2.60 2.31 9.81
N GLU A 403 2.11 2.27 11.05
CA GLU A 403 2.16 1.14 11.97
C GLU A 403 0.81 0.44 12.07
N GLY A 404 0.81 -0.88 12.19
CA GLY A 404 -0.42 -1.63 12.35
C GLY A 404 -0.16 -3.07 12.70
N VAL A 405 -0.98 -3.63 13.58
CA VAL A 405 -1.00 -5.07 13.86
C VAL A 405 -2.44 -5.55 13.75
N GLY A 406 -2.67 -6.60 12.98
CA GLY A 406 -4.01 -7.17 12.81
C GLY A 406 -3.97 -8.69 12.75
N ALA A 407 -5.07 -9.32 13.15
CA ALA A 407 -5.24 -10.77 13.10
C ALA A 407 -6.68 -11.13 12.72
N ALA A 408 -6.82 -12.16 11.90
CA ALA A 408 -8.08 -12.74 11.46
C ALA A 408 -8.06 -14.25 11.70
N PHE A 409 -9.03 -14.75 12.47
CA PHE A 409 -9.22 -16.18 12.65
C PHE A 409 -10.19 -16.73 11.60
N LEU A 410 -9.70 -17.73 10.87
CA LEU A 410 -10.36 -18.39 9.75
C LEU A 410 -10.69 -19.84 10.14
N ALA A 411 -11.90 -20.29 9.82
CA ALA A 411 -12.34 -21.67 10.04
C ALA A 411 -12.92 -22.28 8.75
N VAL A 412 -12.72 -23.58 8.56
CA VAL A 412 -13.39 -24.34 7.50
C VAL A 412 -14.83 -24.64 7.94
N LEU A 413 -15.80 -24.37 7.07
CA LEU A 413 -17.18 -24.84 7.30
C LEU A 413 -17.35 -26.24 6.74
N ALA A 414 -17.98 -27.12 7.52
CA ALA A 414 -18.23 -28.51 7.13
C ALA A 414 -19.34 -28.64 6.07
N ASP A 415 -20.25 -27.68 5.92
CA ASP A 415 -21.32 -27.70 4.94
C ASP A 415 -21.58 -26.29 4.40
N GLY A 416 -21.71 -26.16 3.08
CA GLY A 416 -21.68 -24.90 2.31
C GLY A 416 -22.82 -23.90 2.51
N ASP A 417 -23.52 -23.93 3.63
CA ASP A 417 -24.39 -22.84 4.09
C ASP A 417 -23.70 -22.13 5.25
N GLY A 418 -23.38 -20.85 5.05
CA GLY A 418 -22.58 -20.04 5.97
C GLY A 418 -22.98 -20.21 7.43
N ASP A 419 -21.99 -20.43 8.28
CA ASP A 419 -22.18 -20.40 9.73
C ASP A 419 -22.79 -19.05 10.12
N VAL A 420 -23.85 -19.09 10.93
CA VAL A 420 -24.54 -17.91 11.47
C VAL A 420 -23.62 -16.97 12.22
N SER A 421 -22.46 -17.45 12.67
CA SER A 421 -21.43 -16.67 13.35
C SER A 421 -20.36 -16.06 12.42
N ALA A 422 -20.31 -16.45 11.14
CA ALA A 422 -19.32 -15.92 10.20
C ALA A 422 -19.59 -14.44 9.88
N ARG A 423 -18.55 -13.62 9.97
CA ARG A 423 -18.58 -12.18 9.65
C ARG A 423 -18.55 -11.91 8.15
N ALA A 424 -17.77 -12.71 7.42
CA ALA A 424 -17.68 -12.73 5.96
C ALA A 424 -17.14 -14.10 5.52
N LEU A 425 -17.22 -14.38 4.21
CA LEU A 425 -16.64 -15.57 3.59
C LEU A 425 -15.41 -15.17 2.79
N LEU A 426 -14.25 -15.73 3.11
CA LEU A 426 -13.08 -15.66 2.24
C LEU A 426 -13.19 -16.75 1.18
N ARG A 427 -13.59 -16.36 -0.03
CA ARG A 427 -13.98 -17.28 -1.11
C ARG A 427 -12.80 -17.70 -1.98
N GLY A 428 -11.84 -16.81 -2.22
CA GLY A 428 -10.67 -17.11 -3.03
C GLY A 428 -9.51 -16.16 -2.73
N THR A 429 -8.30 -16.64 -2.96
CA THR A 429 -7.05 -15.88 -2.83
C THR A 429 -6.16 -16.19 -4.02
N ALA A 430 -5.22 -15.30 -4.33
CA ALA A 430 -4.15 -15.61 -5.24
C ALA A 430 -2.93 -14.76 -4.93
N ALA A 431 -1.74 -15.30 -5.19
CA ALA A 431 -0.49 -14.56 -5.26
C ALA A 431 0.27 -14.87 -6.55
N ASN A 432 0.97 -13.88 -7.11
CA ASN A 432 1.88 -14.06 -8.24
C ASN A 432 3.09 -13.10 -8.15
N GLN A 433 3.88 -13.03 -9.21
CA GLN A 433 5.03 -12.15 -9.29
C GLN A 433 5.07 -11.45 -10.66
N ASP A 434 5.49 -10.19 -10.68
CA ASP A 434 5.57 -9.32 -11.87
C ASP A 434 6.51 -9.84 -12.97
N GLY A 435 7.42 -10.74 -12.62
CA GLY A 435 8.49 -11.22 -13.47
C GLY A 435 9.49 -10.12 -13.80
N ARG A 436 9.86 -10.04 -15.07
CA ARG A 436 10.71 -8.96 -15.59
C ARG A 436 9.83 -7.76 -15.93
N SER A 437 9.74 -6.80 -15.01
CA SER A 437 9.08 -5.50 -15.22
C SER A 437 10.09 -4.41 -15.61
N ALA A 438 9.60 -3.19 -15.82
CA ALA A 438 10.38 -2.00 -16.19
C ALA A 438 11.54 -1.67 -15.23
N SER A 439 11.38 -1.96 -13.95
CA SER A 439 12.42 -1.92 -12.93
C SER A 439 11.99 -2.81 -11.77
N LEU A 440 12.91 -3.20 -10.89
CA LEU A 440 12.59 -4.07 -9.75
C LEU A 440 11.40 -3.57 -8.92
N THR A 441 11.24 -2.25 -8.80
CA THR A 441 10.20 -1.62 -7.98
C THR A 441 9.04 -1.06 -8.79
N ALA A 442 9.06 -1.18 -10.12
CA ALA A 442 7.93 -0.76 -10.95
C ALA A 442 6.84 -1.85 -10.93
N PRO A 443 5.58 -1.48 -10.62
CA PRO A 443 4.47 -2.42 -10.68
C PRO A 443 4.19 -2.86 -12.11
N ASN A 444 3.49 -3.98 -12.28
CA ASN A 444 3.13 -4.52 -13.59
C ASN A 444 1.62 -4.79 -13.73
N GLY A 445 0.92 -4.01 -14.56
CA GLY A 445 -0.52 -4.12 -14.78
C GLY A 445 -0.99 -5.52 -15.23
N PRO A 446 -0.34 -6.17 -16.21
CA PRO A 446 -0.72 -7.53 -16.65
C PRO A 446 -0.66 -8.56 -15.53
N SER A 447 0.34 -8.45 -14.65
CA SER A 447 0.48 -9.33 -13.50
C SER A 447 -0.60 -9.07 -12.44
N GLN A 448 -0.96 -7.81 -12.22
CA GLN A 448 -2.11 -7.45 -11.38
C GLN A 448 -3.43 -8.01 -11.95
N GLN A 449 -3.67 -7.86 -13.26
CA GLN A 449 -4.85 -8.45 -13.91
C GLN A 449 -4.90 -9.98 -13.72
N ALA A 450 -3.76 -10.65 -13.87
CA ALA A 450 -3.67 -12.10 -13.73
C ALA A 450 -3.97 -12.57 -12.29
N VAL A 451 -3.46 -11.88 -11.26
CA VAL A 451 -3.73 -12.25 -9.87
C VAL A 451 -5.20 -12.01 -9.50
N ILE A 452 -5.80 -10.90 -9.98
CA ILE A 452 -7.23 -10.60 -9.75
C ILE A 452 -8.10 -11.67 -10.41
N ARG A 453 -7.87 -12.00 -11.69
CA ARG A 453 -8.63 -13.06 -12.39
C ARG A 453 -8.51 -14.41 -11.70
N ARG A 454 -7.31 -14.75 -11.20
CA ARG A 454 -7.09 -16.01 -10.50
C ARG A 454 -7.87 -16.07 -9.18
N ALA A 455 -7.83 -15.00 -8.38
CA ALA A 455 -8.58 -14.93 -7.13
C ALA A 455 -10.11 -14.96 -7.35
N LEU A 456 -10.62 -14.31 -8.40
CA LEU A 456 -12.04 -14.38 -8.78
C LEU A 456 -12.44 -15.79 -9.25
N SER A 457 -11.60 -16.41 -10.07
CA SER A 457 -11.80 -17.80 -10.51
C SER A 457 -11.79 -18.77 -9.32
N GLU A 458 -10.88 -18.59 -8.37
CA GLU A 458 -10.78 -19.40 -7.16
C GLU A 458 -11.98 -19.21 -6.23
N ALA A 459 -12.58 -18.02 -6.24
CA ALA A 459 -13.81 -17.71 -5.53
C ALA A 459 -15.08 -18.21 -6.21
N ALA A 460 -14.99 -18.68 -7.45
CA ALA A 460 -16.13 -18.91 -8.34
C ALA A 460 -17.08 -17.68 -8.37
N ALA A 461 -16.49 -16.49 -8.46
CA ALA A 461 -17.21 -15.22 -8.52
C ALA A 461 -17.19 -14.67 -9.95
N SER A 462 -18.34 -14.21 -10.42
CA SER A 462 -18.46 -13.49 -11.68
C SER A 462 -18.07 -12.02 -11.50
N VAL A 463 -17.59 -11.39 -12.57
CA VAL A 463 -17.21 -9.97 -12.58
C VAL A 463 -18.37 -9.06 -12.17
N GLY A 464 -19.60 -9.39 -12.57
CA GLY A 464 -20.80 -8.62 -12.23
C GLY A 464 -21.20 -8.65 -10.75
N GLU A 465 -20.68 -9.60 -9.95
CA GLU A 465 -20.92 -9.66 -8.50
C GLU A 465 -19.97 -8.74 -7.71
N VAL A 466 -18.86 -8.30 -8.32
CA VAL A 466 -17.86 -7.47 -7.65
C VAL A 466 -18.41 -6.06 -7.49
N ALA A 467 -18.76 -5.69 -6.26
CA ALA A 467 -19.36 -4.39 -5.95
C ALA A 467 -18.33 -3.38 -5.42
N LEU A 468 -17.21 -3.86 -4.87
CA LEU A 468 -16.19 -3.00 -4.32
C LEU A 468 -14.79 -3.64 -4.35
N ILE A 469 -13.77 -2.79 -4.43
CA ILE A 469 -12.36 -3.17 -4.33
C ILE A 469 -11.70 -2.27 -3.28
N GLU A 470 -11.16 -2.90 -2.24
CA GLU A 470 -10.16 -2.29 -1.38
C GLU A 470 -8.80 -2.40 -2.09
N CYS A 471 -8.37 -1.30 -2.70
CA CYS A 471 -7.20 -1.24 -3.55
C CYS A 471 -5.89 -1.25 -2.73
N HIS A 472 -4.79 -1.59 -3.41
CA HIS A 472 -3.46 -1.33 -2.89
C HIS A 472 -3.24 0.18 -2.75
N GLY A 473 -3.57 0.97 -3.77
CA GLY A 473 -3.85 2.41 -3.70
C GLY A 473 -2.90 3.20 -2.80
N THR A 474 -1.63 3.28 -3.19
CA THR A 474 -0.59 3.93 -2.37
C THR A 474 -0.52 5.44 -2.54
N GLY A 475 -1.27 6.03 -3.47
CA GLY A 475 -1.19 7.47 -3.73
C GLY A 475 0.05 7.84 -4.53
N THR A 476 0.53 6.91 -5.37
CA THR A 476 1.70 7.15 -6.22
C THR A 476 1.26 7.53 -7.63
N ALA A 477 1.97 8.49 -8.24
CA ALA A 477 1.63 9.00 -9.57
C ALA A 477 1.60 7.90 -10.66
N LEU A 478 2.43 6.85 -10.53
CA LEU A 478 2.52 5.74 -11.47
C LEU A 478 1.70 4.51 -11.06
N GLY A 479 1.70 4.15 -9.77
CA GLY A 479 1.08 2.92 -9.29
C GLY A 479 -0.45 2.95 -9.32
N ASP A 480 -1.04 4.09 -8.98
CA ASP A 480 -2.51 4.24 -8.97
C ASP A 480 -3.11 4.07 -10.39
N PRO A 481 -2.57 4.69 -11.47
CA PRO A 481 -2.99 4.40 -12.83
C PRO A 481 -2.88 2.93 -13.24
N ILE A 482 -1.75 2.28 -12.94
CA ILE A 482 -1.53 0.87 -13.32
C ILE A 482 -2.56 -0.05 -12.63
N GLU A 483 -2.86 0.21 -11.35
CA GLU A 483 -3.86 -0.56 -10.62
C GLU A 483 -5.27 -0.35 -11.17
N VAL A 484 -5.67 0.90 -11.45
CA VAL A 484 -7.00 1.18 -11.99
C VAL A 484 -7.16 0.62 -13.40
N ASP A 485 -6.14 0.70 -14.25
CA ASP A 485 -6.16 0.11 -15.60
C ASP A 485 -6.25 -1.43 -15.52
N ALA A 486 -5.55 -2.07 -14.58
CA ALA A 486 -5.68 -3.50 -14.33
C ALA A 486 -7.10 -3.88 -13.89
N LEU A 487 -7.69 -3.13 -12.96
CA LEU A 487 -9.07 -3.33 -12.51
C LEU A 487 -10.06 -3.12 -13.64
N LYS A 488 -9.96 -2.04 -14.40
CA LYS A 488 -10.77 -1.74 -15.58
C LYS A 488 -10.73 -2.88 -16.60
N THR A 489 -9.55 -3.43 -16.86
CA THR A 489 -9.37 -4.52 -17.82
C THR A 489 -10.01 -5.84 -17.35
N VAL A 490 -10.12 -6.06 -16.04
CA VAL A 490 -10.75 -7.27 -15.49
C VAL A 490 -12.24 -7.08 -15.21
N LEU A 491 -12.63 -5.88 -14.78
CA LEU A 491 -13.94 -5.55 -14.22
C LEU A 491 -14.77 -4.59 -15.09
N GLY A 492 -14.34 -4.27 -16.30
CA GLY A 492 -15.04 -3.31 -17.18
C GLY A 492 -16.50 -3.67 -17.49
N GLU A 493 -16.86 -4.96 -17.42
CA GLU A 493 -18.25 -5.42 -17.58
C GLU A 493 -19.10 -5.32 -16.29
N ALA A 494 -18.48 -5.01 -15.15
CA ALA A 494 -19.20 -4.83 -13.90
C ALA A 494 -20.07 -3.56 -13.97
N SER A 495 -21.31 -3.68 -13.47
CA SER A 495 -22.30 -2.60 -13.56
C SER A 495 -21.97 -1.36 -12.74
N SER A 496 -21.29 -1.54 -11.60
CA SER A 496 -20.76 -0.48 -10.74
C SER A 496 -19.76 -1.07 -9.74
N VAL A 497 -18.58 -0.45 -9.58
CA VAL A 497 -17.56 -0.91 -8.62
C VAL A 497 -17.07 0.27 -7.78
N ALA A 498 -17.23 0.20 -6.45
CA ALA A 498 -16.65 1.19 -5.55
C ALA A 498 -15.14 0.92 -5.34
N LEU A 499 -14.29 1.93 -5.55
CA LEU A 499 -12.85 1.86 -5.33
C LEU A 499 -12.46 2.71 -4.12
N GLY A 500 -11.65 2.15 -3.22
CA GLY A 500 -11.11 2.92 -2.10
C GLY A 500 -9.85 2.28 -1.52
N ALA A 501 -9.16 3.02 -0.66
CA ALA A 501 -7.99 2.53 0.05
C ALA A 501 -7.96 3.05 1.50
N ALA A 502 -7.82 2.14 2.46
CA ALA A 502 -7.64 2.45 3.89
C ALA A 502 -6.41 3.32 4.14
N LYS A 503 -5.42 3.28 3.24
CA LYS A 503 -4.18 4.05 3.35
C LYS A 503 -4.42 5.56 3.39
N THR A 504 -5.55 6.02 2.84
CA THR A 504 -5.95 7.43 2.92
C THR A 504 -6.31 7.86 4.35
N ASN A 505 -6.71 6.94 5.23
CA ASN A 505 -7.03 7.21 6.64
C ASN A 505 -5.86 6.95 7.59
N ILE A 506 -5.13 5.86 7.36
CA ILE A 506 -4.19 5.30 8.34
C ILE A 506 -2.76 5.13 7.79
N ALA A 507 -2.42 5.80 6.70
CA ALA A 507 -1.16 5.64 5.99
C ALA A 507 -0.92 4.21 5.47
N HIS A 508 0.24 3.96 4.87
CA HIS A 508 0.62 2.64 4.38
C HIS A 508 1.27 1.82 5.50
N LEU A 509 0.54 0.82 6.01
CA LEU A 509 1.03 -0.07 7.08
C LEU A 509 2.02 -1.15 6.61
N GLU A 510 2.68 -0.93 5.48
CA GLU A 510 3.68 -1.83 4.86
C GLU A 510 3.27 -3.32 4.93
N GLY A 511 4.00 -4.16 5.68
CA GLY A 511 3.72 -5.60 5.79
C GLY A 511 2.35 -5.93 6.39
N SER A 512 1.75 -5.00 7.12
CA SER A 512 0.43 -5.08 7.74
C SER A 512 -0.68 -4.37 6.92
N ALA A 513 -0.35 -3.77 5.77
CA ALA A 513 -1.34 -3.04 4.98
C ALA A 513 -2.49 -3.94 4.49
N GLY A 514 -2.15 -5.19 4.14
CA GLY A 514 -3.12 -6.19 3.72
C GLY A 514 -4.14 -6.53 4.81
N ILE A 515 -3.70 -6.76 6.05
CA ILE A 515 -4.63 -7.11 7.13
C ILE A 515 -5.53 -5.93 7.51
N ALA A 516 -5.06 -4.69 7.44
CA ALA A 516 -5.94 -3.54 7.63
C ALA A 516 -7.03 -3.42 6.54
N GLY A 517 -6.66 -3.67 5.28
CA GLY A 517 -7.62 -3.79 4.17
C GLY A 517 -8.57 -4.98 4.33
N PHE A 518 -8.12 -6.08 4.92
CA PHE A 518 -8.95 -7.24 5.28
C PHE A 518 -10.04 -6.83 6.27
N LEU A 519 -9.67 -6.16 7.37
CA LEU A 519 -10.64 -5.68 8.36
C LEU A 519 -11.66 -4.74 7.71
N LYS A 520 -11.19 -3.76 6.93
CA LYS A 520 -12.08 -2.82 6.23
C LYS A 520 -13.03 -3.55 5.28
N SER A 521 -12.54 -4.51 4.49
CA SER A 521 -13.36 -5.30 3.56
C SER A 521 -14.48 -6.06 4.26
N VAL A 522 -14.16 -6.70 5.39
CA VAL A 522 -15.17 -7.41 6.20
C VAL A 522 -16.21 -6.43 6.75
N HIS A 523 -15.78 -5.29 7.31
CA HIS A 523 -16.73 -4.29 7.81
C HIS A 523 -17.61 -3.70 6.72
N MET A 524 -17.06 -3.41 5.54
CA MET A 524 -17.84 -2.90 4.39
C MET A 524 -18.94 -3.89 3.97
N LEU A 525 -18.64 -5.19 3.95
CA LEU A 525 -19.63 -6.24 3.69
C LEU A 525 -20.69 -6.36 4.80
N GLU A 526 -20.28 -6.31 6.07
CA GLU A 526 -21.19 -6.41 7.24
C GLU A 526 -22.14 -5.22 7.36
N LYS A 527 -21.65 -4.03 6.99
CA LYS A 527 -22.38 -2.76 7.08
C LYS A 527 -23.08 -2.41 5.78
N LYS A 528 -22.76 -3.11 4.68
CA LYS A 528 -23.22 -2.86 3.32
C LYS A 528 -22.93 -1.44 2.83
N GLN A 529 -21.79 -0.90 3.25
CA GLN A 529 -21.42 0.49 3.04
C GLN A 529 -19.93 0.58 2.71
N VAL A 530 -19.54 1.56 1.90
CA VAL A 530 -18.15 1.88 1.56
C VAL A 530 -17.85 3.30 2.08
N PRO A 531 -16.89 3.46 3.01
CA PRO A 531 -16.52 4.77 3.53
C PRO A 531 -15.81 5.62 2.47
N ALA A 532 -15.72 6.92 2.74
CA ALA A 532 -15.05 7.87 1.84
C ALA A 532 -13.56 7.55 1.69
N ASN A 533 -13.03 7.71 0.47
CA ASN A 533 -11.61 7.73 0.16
C ASN A 533 -11.08 9.15 0.44
N LEU A 534 -10.27 9.31 1.48
CA LEU A 534 -9.86 10.65 1.91
C LEU A 534 -8.92 11.31 0.89
N HIS A 535 -8.85 12.63 0.98
CA HIS A 535 -7.98 13.50 0.18
C HIS A 535 -8.26 13.50 -1.34
N PHE A 536 -9.32 12.83 -1.79
CA PHE A 536 -9.76 12.84 -3.18
C PHE A 536 -10.58 14.11 -3.50
N GLN A 537 -10.04 14.96 -4.37
CA GLN A 537 -10.65 16.19 -4.87
C GLN A 537 -10.81 16.17 -6.39
N SER A 538 -9.79 15.69 -7.11
CA SER A 538 -9.77 15.63 -8.57
C SER A 538 -9.03 14.38 -9.04
N LEU A 539 -9.61 13.67 -10.02
CA LEU A 539 -9.03 12.44 -10.54
C LEU A 539 -7.64 12.69 -11.13
N ASN A 540 -6.68 11.82 -10.82
CA ASN A 540 -5.37 11.82 -11.44
C ASN A 540 -5.52 11.75 -12.99
N PRO A 541 -4.91 12.68 -13.74
CA PRO A 541 -5.07 12.77 -15.20
C PRO A 541 -4.50 11.56 -15.96
N HIS A 542 -3.73 10.70 -15.30
CA HIS A 542 -3.24 9.44 -15.86
C HIS A 542 -4.21 8.27 -15.68
N ILE A 543 -5.28 8.43 -14.89
CA ILE A 543 -6.33 7.44 -14.70
C ILE A 543 -7.46 7.69 -15.70
N ASP A 544 -7.80 6.67 -16.50
CA ASP A 544 -8.93 6.70 -17.43
C ASP A 544 -10.07 5.81 -16.95
N LEU A 545 -11.18 6.41 -16.50
CA LEU A 545 -12.40 5.70 -16.09
C LEU A 545 -13.42 5.53 -17.22
N GLU A 546 -13.15 5.98 -18.45
CA GLU A 546 -14.07 5.80 -19.58
C GLU A 546 -14.37 4.30 -19.79
N ASP A 547 -15.62 3.91 -19.97
CA ASP A 547 -16.05 2.50 -20.07
C ASP A 547 -15.77 1.62 -18.83
N PHE A 548 -15.43 2.22 -17.69
CA PHE A 548 -15.36 1.53 -16.40
C PHE A 548 -16.28 2.23 -15.40
N GLN A 549 -17.36 1.57 -15.00
CA GLN A 549 -18.34 2.12 -14.05
C GLN A 549 -17.80 2.11 -12.61
N ALA A 550 -16.64 2.72 -12.40
CA ALA A 550 -16.00 2.83 -11.10
C ALA A 550 -16.43 4.11 -10.38
N VAL A 551 -16.69 3.98 -9.09
CA VAL A 551 -17.03 5.10 -8.20
C VAL A 551 -15.94 5.21 -7.14
N ILE A 552 -15.36 6.40 -6.97
CA ILE A 552 -14.45 6.71 -5.86
C ILE A 552 -15.28 7.48 -4.81
N PRO A 553 -15.68 6.86 -3.69
CA PRO A 553 -16.58 7.50 -2.75
C PRO A 553 -15.92 8.69 -2.04
N VAL A 554 -16.56 9.86 -2.06
CA VAL A 554 -16.18 11.04 -1.22
C VAL A 554 -17.05 11.18 0.02
N GLU A 555 -18.17 10.46 0.03
CA GLU A 555 -19.12 10.29 1.12
C GLU A 555 -19.38 8.78 1.30
N LEU A 556 -20.02 8.41 2.41
CA LEU A 556 -20.46 7.05 2.65
C LEU A 556 -21.37 6.57 1.51
N HIS A 557 -21.01 5.45 0.87
CA HIS A 557 -21.71 4.89 -0.28
C HIS A 557 -22.35 3.55 0.05
N GLU A 558 -23.64 3.39 -0.25
CA GLU A 558 -24.39 2.15 0.00
C GLU A 558 -24.09 1.09 -1.06
N LEU A 559 -23.89 -0.16 -0.63
CA LEU A 559 -23.73 -1.30 -1.54
C LEU A 559 -25.09 -1.80 -2.05
N PRO A 560 -25.12 -2.42 -3.23
CA PRO A 560 -26.32 -3.07 -3.74
C PRO A 560 -26.90 -4.11 -2.77
N SER A 561 -28.23 -4.27 -2.79
CA SER A 561 -28.90 -5.33 -2.04
C SER A 561 -28.60 -6.71 -2.65
N GLY A 562 -28.39 -7.72 -1.82
CA GLY A 562 -28.16 -9.10 -2.24
C GLY A 562 -26.74 -9.56 -1.95
N ASN A 563 -26.30 -10.61 -2.66
CA ASN A 563 -24.95 -11.12 -2.55
C ASN A 563 -23.99 -10.20 -3.31
N VAL A 564 -23.00 -9.69 -2.60
CA VAL A 564 -21.97 -8.80 -3.13
C VAL A 564 -20.60 -9.39 -2.86
N VAL A 565 -19.71 -9.23 -3.82
CA VAL A 565 -18.32 -9.64 -3.72
C VAL A 565 -17.43 -8.41 -3.52
N SER A 566 -16.47 -8.54 -2.61
CA SER A 566 -15.41 -7.56 -2.38
C SER A 566 -14.08 -8.14 -2.82
N GLY A 567 -13.30 -7.37 -3.58
CA GLY A 567 -11.89 -7.65 -3.82
C GLY A 567 -10.99 -6.86 -2.86
N LEU A 568 -9.79 -7.37 -2.60
CA LEU A 568 -8.76 -6.73 -1.79
C LEU A 568 -7.39 -6.97 -2.43
N SER A 569 -6.70 -5.90 -2.81
CA SER A 569 -5.36 -5.96 -3.44
C SER A 569 -4.24 -5.52 -2.49
N SER A 570 -3.09 -6.18 -2.57
CA SER A 570 -1.84 -5.62 -2.06
C SER A 570 -0.63 -6.06 -2.88
N PHE A 571 0.21 -5.10 -3.25
CA PHE A 571 1.33 -5.29 -4.18
C PHE A 571 2.63 -4.92 -3.48
N GLY A 572 3.56 -5.88 -3.38
CA GLY A 572 4.87 -5.65 -2.80
C GLY A 572 5.78 -4.94 -3.79
N PHE A 573 6.58 -3.98 -3.32
CA PHE A 573 7.55 -3.26 -4.15
C PHE A 573 8.66 -4.16 -4.75
N GLY A 574 8.75 -5.44 -4.36
CA GLY A 574 9.59 -6.44 -5.02
C GLY A 574 8.87 -7.24 -6.12
N GLY A 575 7.66 -6.84 -6.49
CA GLY A 575 6.83 -7.42 -7.55
C GLY A 575 5.94 -8.58 -7.14
N THR A 576 5.86 -8.95 -5.85
CA THR A 576 4.91 -9.98 -5.38
C THR A 576 3.53 -9.37 -5.15
N ASN A 577 2.55 -9.80 -5.94
CA ASN A 577 1.16 -9.34 -5.83
C ASN A 577 0.31 -10.37 -5.09
N ALA A 578 -0.68 -9.90 -4.34
CA ALA A 578 -1.71 -10.73 -3.75
C ALA A 578 -3.10 -10.08 -3.91
N HIS A 579 -4.11 -10.91 -4.15
CA HIS A 579 -5.51 -10.49 -4.21
C HIS A 579 -6.41 -11.47 -3.46
N LEU A 580 -7.37 -10.97 -2.69
CA LEU A 580 -8.37 -11.77 -1.98
C LEU A 580 -9.77 -11.39 -2.44
N THR A 581 -10.65 -12.39 -2.48
CA THR A 581 -12.05 -12.25 -2.86
C THR A 581 -12.93 -12.69 -1.70
N PHE A 582 -13.77 -11.78 -1.21
CA PHE A 582 -14.71 -12.01 -0.12
C PHE A 582 -16.16 -12.03 -0.61
N GLY A 583 -17.01 -12.77 0.09
CA GLY A 583 -18.47 -12.68 -0.04
C GLY A 583 -19.12 -12.34 1.31
N ASN A 584 -20.35 -11.82 1.25
CA ASN A 584 -21.20 -11.65 2.43
C ASN A 584 -21.53 -13.00 3.09
N SER A 585 -21.75 -12.97 4.41
CA SER A 585 -22.31 -14.11 5.15
C SER A 585 -23.84 -13.99 5.21
N SER A 586 -24.57 -15.01 4.74
CA SER A 586 -26.04 -15.08 4.79
C SER A 586 -26.58 -15.21 6.23
N GLY A 587 -25.74 -15.65 7.16
CA GLY A 587 -26.11 -15.98 8.54
C GLY A 587 -26.49 -14.79 9.43
N ARG A 588 -25.89 -13.61 9.24
CA ARG A 588 -26.15 -12.40 10.05
C ARG A 588 -27.34 -11.57 9.60
N GLU A 589 -27.78 -11.70 8.35
CA GLU A 589 -28.98 -10.99 7.85
C GLU A 589 -30.26 -11.48 8.55
N SER A 590 -30.35 -12.77 8.88
CA SER A 590 -31.52 -13.36 9.54
C SER A 590 -31.64 -12.97 11.02
N GLN A 591 -30.54 -12.65 11.71
CA GLN A 591 -30.57 -12.25 13.13
C GLN A 591 -30.83 -10.75 13.35
N ARG A 592 -30.46 -9.84 12.43
CA ARG A 592 -30.80 -8.41 12.55
C ARG A 592 -32.31 -8.15 12.60
N MET A 593 -33.13 -9.05 12.08
CA MET A 593 -34.60 -8.94 12.17
C MET A 593 -35.19 -9.43 13.50
N THR A 594 -34.43 -10.06 14.41
CA THR A 594 -35.01 -10.73 15.60
C THR A 594 -34.27 -10.55 16.93
N VAL A 595 -33.17 -9.80 17.01
CA VAL A 595 -32.41 -9.66 18.28
C VAL A 595 -32.12 -8.19 18.60
N SER A 596 -32.48 -7.75 19.81
CA SER A 596 -32.01 -6.49 20.41
C SER A 596 -30.48 -6.48 20.46
N GLU A 597 -29.86 -5.31 20.20
CA GLU A 597 -28.40 -5.13 20.30
C GLU A 597 -27.85 -5.83 21.56
N PRO A 598 -26.83 -6.71 21.45
CA PRO A 598 -26.19 -7.25 22.63
C PRO A 598 -25.56 -6.09 23.40
N ALA A 599 -25.70 -6.13 24.73
CA ALA A 599 -25.10 -5.13 25.61
C ALA A 599 -23.59 -5.04 25.34
N ALA A 600 -23.13 -3.88 24.90
CA ALA A 600 -21.72 -3.56 24.77
C ALA A 600 -21.11 -3.45 26.20
N ASP A 601 -20.67 -4.57 26.77
CA ASP A 601 -19.57 -4.60 27.77
C ASP A 601 -19.23 -6.01 28.33
N GLU A 602 -20.06 -7.04 28.16
CA GLU A 602 -19.87 -8.31 28.91
C GLU A 602 -18.77 -9.27 28.39
N GLY A 603 -17.89 -8.84 27.49
CA GLY A 603 -16.85 -9.72 26.91
C GLY A 603 -15.54 -9.06 26.46
N ALA A 604 -15.35 -7.76 26.68
CA ALA A 604 -14.11 -7.09 26.27
C ALA A 604 -12.95 -7.48 27.18
N ILE A 605 -11.90 -8.09 26.62
CA ILE A 605 -10.70 -8.37 27.39
C ILE A 605 -10.05 -7.06 27.84
N THR A 606 -9.72 -6.99 29.13
CA THR A 606 -8.94 -5.88 29.68
C THR A 606 -7.51 -6.35 29.95
N PHE A 607 -6.56 -5.89 29.13
CA PHE A 607 -5.14 -6.15 29.34
C PHE A 607 -4.59 -5.28 30.49
N ARG A 608 -3.78 -5.87 31.36
CA ARG A 608 -3.05 -5.18 32.42
C ARG A 608 -1.72 -4.67 31.89
N HIS A 609 -1.80 -3.64 31.04
CA HIS A 609 -0.65 -3.09 30.36
C HIS A 609 0.43 -2.56 31.32
N ALA A 610 1.65 -3.03 31.11
CA ALA A 610 2.88 -2.45 31.64
C ALA A 610 3.72 -1.88 30.49
N SER A 611 4.58 -0.90 30.80
CA SER A 611 5.39 -0.20 29.80
C SER A 611 6.74 -0.87 29.56
N PHE A 612 7.03 -1.18 28.30
CA PHE A 612 8.30 -1.77 27.82
C PHE A 612 8.83 -0.96 26.62
N PRO A 613 9.44 0.21 26.87
CA PRO A 613 9.96 1.07 25.81
C PRO A 613 11.18 0.45 25.14
N TRP A 614 11.29 0.57 23.82
CA TRP A 614 12.45 0.08 23.02
C TRP A 614 13.65 1.02 23.05
N ARG A 615 13.51 2.19 23.65
CA ARG A 615 14.55 3.21 23.76
C ARG A 615 14.35 4.02 25.01
N GLU A 616 15.46 4.50 25.58
CA GLU A 616 15.39 5.56 26.57
C GLU A 616 14.99 6.84 25.84
N THR A 617 13.76 7.28 26.04
CA THR A 617 13.35 8.62 25.60
C THR A 617 14.06 9.64 26.49
N ALA A 618 14.84 10.53 25.86
CA ALA A 618 15.39 11.70 26.52
C ALA A 618 14.28 12.59 27.12
N TYR A 619 13.06 12.47 26.58
CA TYR A 619 11.87 13.24 26.95
C TYR A 619 10.74 12.27 27.32
N ARG A 620 10.70 11.81 28.58
CA ARG A 620 9.82 10.68 28.98
C ARG A 620 8.34 11.06 29.01
N CYS A 621 8.05 12.32 29.28
CA CYS A 621 6.69 12.84 29.36
C CYS A 621 6.22 13.40 28.02
N LEU A 622 7.14 13.81 27.12
CA LEU A 622 6.80 14.51 25.89
C LEU A 622 6.35 13.55 24.78
N ARG A 623 5.14 13.78 24.27
CA ARG A 623 4.56 13.01 23.16
C ARG A 623 4.71 13.75 21.83
N ARG A 624 4.30 15.02 21.78
CA ARG A 624 4.24 15.82 20.55
C ARG A 624 4.67 17.26 20.79
N LYS A 625 5.29 17.87 19.78
CA LYS A 625 5.51 19.31 19.65
C LYS A 625 4.64 19.79 18.49
N ILE A 626 3.79 20.77 18.72
CA ILE A 626 2.90 21.36 17.72
C ILE A 626 3.35 22.81 17.57
N THR A 627 3.73 23.20 16.36
CA THR A 627 4.15 24.57 16.08
C THR A 627 3.07 25.28 15.29
N GLU A 628 2.49 26.33 15.87
CA GLU A 628 1.44 27.15 15.26
C GLU A 628 1.94 28.60 15.13
N GLY A 629 2.48 28.93 13.97
CA GLY A 629 3.06 30.25 13.72
C GLY A 629 4.30 30.50 14.58
N ARG A 630 4.17 31.35 15.61
CA ARG A 630 5.25 31.62 16.59
C ARG A 630 5.06 30.86 17.91
N ASP A 631 3.92 30.22 18.09
CA ASP A 631 3.59 29.49 19.32
C ASP A 631 4.02 28.03 19.18
N VAL A 632 4.56 27.47 20.26
CA VAL A 632 4.97 26.07 20.33
C VAL A 632 4.22 25.42 21.49
N HIS A 633 3.34 24.48 21.17
CA HIS A 633 2.60 23.69 22.12
C HIS A 633 3.26 22.33 22.30
N TYR A 634 3.31 21.84 23.54
CA TYR A 634 3.85 20.52 23.86
C TYR A 634 2.75 19.67 24.48
N GLU A 635 2.58 18.46 23.95
CA GLU A 635 1.67 17.45 24.50
C GLU A 635 2.46 16.45 25.33
N CYS A 636 1.98 16.17 26.54
CA CYS A 636 2.65 15.25 27.46
C CYS A 636 1.71 14.21 28.07
N THR A 637 2.22 13.00 28.32
CA THR A 637 1.49 11.96 29.06
C THR A 637 2.05 11.83 30.47
N ILE A 638 1.17 11.87 31.46
CA ILE A 638 1.49 11.68 32.88
C ILE A 638 0.59 10.57 33.43
N LYS A 639 1.11 9.73 34.33
CA LYS A 639 0.29 8.68 34.96
C LYS A 639 -0.86 9.29 35.76
N SER A 640 -2.01 8.62 35.80
CA SER A 640 -3.23 9.14 36.42
C SER A 640 -3.13 9.35 37.93
N ASP A 641 -2.34 8.54 38.63
CA ASP A 641 -2.01 8.72 40.04
C ASP A 641 -1.16 9.99 40.28
N ILE A 642 -0.16 10.22 39.42
CA ILE A 642 0.63 11.46 39.44
C ILE A 642 -0.25 12.67 39.09
N PHE A 643 -1.09 12.55 38.06
CA PHE A 643 -2.03 13.61 37.69
C PHE A 643 -2.99 13.94 38.84
N LYS A 644 -3.53 12.94 39.55
CA LYS A 644 -4.38 13.18 40.73
C LYS A 644 -3.65 13.98 41.80
N VAL A 645 -2.39 13.64 42.10
CA VAL A 645 -1.55 14.40 43.03
C VAL A 645 -1.31 15.82 42.54
N CYS A 646 -1.08 16.02 41.24
CA CYS A 646 -0.94 17.36 40.65
C CYS A 646 -2.26 18.16 40.64
N ALA A 647 -3.39 17.49 40.41
CA ALA A 647 -4.73 18.07 40.33
C ALA A 647 -5.28 18.49 41.70
N GLU A 648 -4.74 17.95 42.80
CA GLU A 648 -5.01 18.41 44.17
C GLU A 648 -4.40 19.80 44.45
N HIS A 649 -3.48 20.29 43.61
CA HIS A 649 -2.91 21.61 43.73
C HIS A 649 -3.77 22.63 42.97
N VAL A 650 -4.73 23.26 43.66
CA VAL A 650 -5.65 24.25 43.09
C VAL A 650 -5.33 25.63 43.64
N ALA A 651 -5.08 26.60 42.77
CA ALA A 651 -5.00 28.02 43.14
C ALA A 651 -5.96 28.83 42.25
N PHE A 652 -6.71 29.75 42.84
CA PHE A 652 -7.72 30.56 42.14
C PHE A 652 -8.73 29.76 41.31
N ASN A 653 -9.14 28.58 41.82
CA ASN A 653 -10.09 27.69 41.15
C ASN A 653 -9.58 27.04 39.86
N GLU A 654 -8.28 27.12 39.58
CA GLU A 654 -7.61 26.42 38.50
C GLU A 654 -6.56 25.44 39.08
N ILE A 655 -6.38 24.30 38.42
CA ILE A 655 -5.31 23.36 38.75
C ILE A 655 -3.99 24.04 38.40
N VAL A 656 -3.16 24.30 39.42
CA VAL A 656 -1.81 24.84 39.26
C VAL A 656 -0.83 23.71 39.55
N VAL A 657 -0.33 23.08 38.50
CA VAL A 657 0.67 22.01 38.61
C VAL A 657 1.90 22.56 39.37
N PRO A 658 2.50 21.83 40.33
CA PRO A 658 3.64 22.32 41.10
C PRO A 658 4.74 22.84 40.18
N GLY A 659 5.31 24.01 40.51
CA GLY A 659 6.34 24.66 39.70
C GLY A 659 7.54 23.77 39.37
N VAL A 660 7.84 22.75 40.17
CA VAL A 660 8.93 21.79 39.89
C VAL A 660 8.62 20.90 38.68
N VAL A 661 7.36 20.55 38.44
CA VAL A 661 6.93 19.79 37.26
C VAL A 661 6.97 20.69 36.03
N TYR A 662 6.55 21.96 36.15
CA TYR A 662 6.77 22.94 35.09
C TYR A 662 8.25 23.20 34.83
N VAL A 663 9.12 23.15 35.85
CA VAL A 663 10.57 23.30 35.70
C VAL A 663 11.19 22.06 35.09
N GLU A 664 10.77 20.85 35.44
CA GLU A 664 11.21 19.63 34.74
C GLU A 664 10.75 19.67 33.29
N HIS A 665 9.45 19.91 33.01
CA HIS A 665 8.93 20.10 31.65
C HIS A 665 9.60 21.25 30.89
N ALA A 666 9.90 22.38 31.54
CA ALA A 666 10.57 23.54 30.92
C ALA A 666 12.08 23.33 30.76
N MET A 667 12.74 22.58 31.64
CA MET A 667 14.14 22.18 31.48
C MET A 667 14.29 21.16 30.36
N GLU A 668 13.36 20.21 30.27
CA GLU A 668 13.23 19.27 29.15
C GLU A 668 12.93 20.04 27.86
N ALA A 669 12.03 21.03 27.87
CA ALA A 669 11.72 21.88 26.71
C ALA A 669 12.84 22.87 26.34
N CYS A 670 13.62 23.38 27.28
CA CYS A 670 14.76 24.27 27.02
C CYS A 670 15.98 23.51 26.48
N HIS A 671 16.11 22.20 26.76
CA HIS A 671 17.13 21.35 26.14
C HIS A 671 16.92 21.15 24.63
N ILE A 672 15.69 21.37 24.13
CA ILE A 672 15.35 21.38 22.71
C ILE A 672 15.99 22.59 21.98
N GLY A 673 16.36 23.65 22.71
CA GLY A 673 16.93 24.88 22.16
C GLY A 673 18.46 25.01 22.25
N SER A 674 19.16 24.13 22.98
CA SER A 674 20.59 24.27 23.27
C SER A 674 21.54 23.40 22.44
N SER A 675 21.05 22.77 21.37
CA SER A 675 21.90 22.09 20.39
C SER A 675 22.40 23.02 19.28
N PHE A 676 22.82 24.25 19.62
CA PHE A 676 23.71 25.09 18.82
C PHE A 676 24.29 26.20 19.71
N ILE A 677 25.47 25.95 20.30
CA ILE A 677 26.68 26.78 20.20
C ILE A 677 27.88 25.83 20.17
#